data_AF-A0AAU3DRU8-F1
#
_entry.id   AF-A0AAU3DRU8-F1
#
_cell.length_a   1.000
_cell.length_b   1.000
_cell.length_c   1.000
_cell.angle_alpha   90.00
_cell.angle_beta   90.00
_cell.angle_gamma   90.00
#
_symmetry.space_group_name_H-M   'P 1'
#
loop_
_entity.id
_entity.type
_entity.pdbx_description
1 polymer ?
#
loop_
_entity_poly.entity_id
_entity_poly.type
_entity_poly.pdbx_seq_one_letter_code
_entity_poly.pdbx_strand_id
1 'polypeptide(L)'
;MSAPRTPVVADPVVVAAGTTAADAVAAAGLPASGPKAVVVVRDPQGQLRDLDWTPAEDVIVEPVALDSPDGLNVLRHSTAHVLAQAVQDVFPEAKLGIGPPIENGFYYDFAVEKPFQPDDLAKLEKRMQEIVKSGQRFRRRRFGSLDEAKAELAAEPFKLELIDVKGEGLDSSEVMEVGGGELTIYDNLAAKEDKVCWSDLCRGPHLPNTRLIGAFKLMRSAAAYWRGSEKNPQLQRVYGTAWPTRDELKAYLKLLEEAARRDHRKLGSDLDLFSFPDEVGSGLPVFHPKGGIIRREMENYSRQRHEAAGYEFVNTPHITKGQLFETSGHLPYYADTMFPPIQFEGVDYYLKAMNCPMHNLIFRARGRSYRELPLRLFEFGTVYRYEKSGVVHGLTRVRGLTQDDSHIYCTREQMPGELSKLLTFVLELLRDYGLDDFYLELSTRDDSPKFIGDDADWAEATEVLRATAEASGLDLVPDPGGAAYYGPKISVQARDAIGRTWQMSTIQVDFNQPARFGLEYQAADGTRKQPVMLHRALFGSIERFFGVLTEHYAGAFPAWLAPVQVVGIPIREDHTDYLHGFVAALRAEGIRAQVDAGDDRMQKKIRTAQQQKIPFMVIAGDDDVAAGTVSFRYRDGSQRNGVPMAEAVAHVLDVVTSRSNTGPSAPDPA
;
A
#
# COMPACT_ATOMS: atom_id res chain seq x y z
N MET A 1 3.40 -18.30 -4.74
CA MET A 1 3.08 -17.19 -5.66
C MET A 1 4.26 -17.03 -6.62
N SER A 2 4.07 -17.34 -7.90
CA SER A 2 5.06 -16.99 -8.93
C SER A 2 4.74 -15.57 -9.38
N ALA A 3 5.70 -14.66 -9.25
CA ALA A 3 5.59 -13.29 -9.76
C ALA A 3 5.17 -13.29 -11.24
N PRO A 4 4.45 -12.25 -11.72
CA PRO A 4 4.14 -12.12 -13.15
C PRO A 4 5.42 -12.25 -13.98
N ARG A 5 5.31 -12.95 -15.13
CA ARG A 5 6.44 -13.22 -16.02
C ARG A 5 7.16 -11.92 -16.37
N THR A 6 8.40 -11.80 -15.92
CA THR A 6 9.31 -10.72 -16.31
C THR A 6 9.54 -10.81 -17.82
N PRO A 7 9.56 -9.69 -18.56
CA PRO A 7 9.91 -9.72 -19.98
C PRO A 7 11.30 -10.34 -20.18
N VAL A 8 11.39 -11.27 -21.13
CA VAL A 8 12.61 -12.00 -21.47
C VAL A 8 13.66 -11.00 -21.99
N VAL A 9 14.76 -10.84 -21.24
CA VAL A 9 15.80 -9.81 -21.50
C VAL A 9 16.79 -10.25 -22.58
N ALA A 10 16.89 -11.55 -22.85
CA ALA A 10 17.80 -12.14 -23.83
C ALA A 10 17.25 -13.46 -24.37
N ASP A 11 17.70 -13.86 -25.56
CA ASP A 11 17.35 -15.17 -26.13
C ASP A 11 17.76 -16.31 -25.18
N PRO A 12 16.94 -17.38 -25.06
CA PRO A 12 17.29 -18.55 -24.26
C PRO A 12 18.62 -19.18 -24.70
N VAL A 13 19.38 -19.66 -23.73
CA VAL A 13 20.70 -20.28 -23.94
C VAL A 13 20.62 -21.78 -23.64
N VAL A 14 21.35 -22.59 -24.41
CA VAL A 14 21.46 -24.03 -24.15
C VAL A 14 22.64 -24.28 -23.20
N VAL A 15 22.38 -24.86 -22.04
CA VAL A 15 23.41 -25.42 -21.16
C VAL A 15 23.58 -26.89 -21.53
N ALA A 16 24.72 -27.23 -22.12
CA ALA A 16 25.01 -28.61 -22.51
C ALA A 16 25.25 -29.48 -21.27
N ALA A 17 24.85 -30.75 -21.35
CA ALA A 17 25.06 -31.73 -20.29
C ALA A 17 26.53 -31.74 -19.84
N GLY A 18 26.77 -31.63 -18.53
CA GLY A 18 28.14 -31.64 -17.98
C GLY A 18 28.92 -30.33 -18.08
N THR A 19 28.34 -29.25 -18.64
CA THR A 19 28.91 -27.89 -18.61
C THR A 19 28.20 -27.00 -17.60
N THR A 20 28.84 -25.92 -17.15
CA THR A 20 28.20 -24.99 -16.21
C THR A 20 27.31 -24.00 -16.96
N ALA A 21 26.25 -23.51 -16.30
CA ALA A 21 25.48 -22.39 -16.81
C ALA A 21 26.35 -21.14 -17.06
N ALA A 22 27.41 -20.93 -16.26
CA ALA A 22 28.40 -19.87 -16.48
C ALA A 22 29.09 -20.00 -17.86
N ASP A 23 29.51 -21.21 -18.24
CA ASP A 23 30.18 -21.46 -19.52
C ASP A 23 29.24 -21.18 -20.70
N ALA A 24 27.97 -21.59 -20.59
CA ALA A 24 26.95 -21.37 -21.61
C ALA A 24 26.65 -19.86 -21.78
N VAL A 25 26.48 -19.12 -20.68
CA VAL A 25 26.28 -17.67 -20.68
C VAL A 25 27.48 -16.94 -21.29
N ALA A 26 28.70 -17.37 -20.95
CA ALA A 26 29.92 -16.80 -21.51
C ALA A 26 30.07 -17.09 -23.01
N ALA A 27 29.76 -18.32 -23.46
CA ALA A 27 29.78 -18.70 -24.87
C ALA A 27 28.75 -17.92 -25.70
N ALA A 28 27.62 -17.56 -25.10
CA ALA A 28 26.60 -16.70 -25.71
C ALA A 28 26.99 -15.21 -25.76
N GLY A 29 28.15 -14.81 -25.20
CA GLY A 29 28.62 -13.43 -25.20
C GLY A 29 27.79 -12.49 -24.31
N LEU A 30 27.05 -13.04 -23.35
CA LEU A 30 26.19 -12.27 -22.46
C LEU A 30 27.02 -11.54 -21.38
N PRO A 31 26.54 -10.40 -20.84
CA PRO A 31 27.30 -9.62 -19.88
C PRO A 31 27.57 -10.41 -18.59
N ALA A 32 28.82 -10.46 -18.15
CA ALA A 32 29.24 -11.07 -16.87
C ALA A 32 29.53 -10.04 -15.76
N SER A 33 29.39 -8.75 -16.06
CA SER A 33 29.66 -7.65 -15.12
C SER A 33 28.77 -6.45 -15.37
N GLY A 34 28.69 -5.55 -14.39
CA GLY A 34 27.82 -4.38 -14.45
C GLY A 34 26.36 -4.69 -14.08
N PRO A 35 25.46 -3.70 -14.19
CA PRO A 35 24.07 -3.83 -13.73
C PRO A 35 23.25 -4.84 -14.56
N LYS A 36 23.68 -5.15 -15.79
CA LYS A 36 23.05 -6.14 -16.68
C LYS A 36 23.77 -7.50 -16.66
N ALA A 37 24.66 -7.73 -15.70
CA ALA A 37 25.33 -9.01 -15.57
C ALA A 37 24.29 -10.13 -15.43
N VAL A 38 24.44 -11.21 -16.18
CA VAL A 38 23.68 -12.44 -15.93
C VAL A 38 24.23 -13.04 -14.63
N VAL A 39 23.35 -13.25 -13.66
CA VAL A 39 23.75 -13.69 -12.30
C VAL A 39 23.20 -15.05 -11.92
N VAL A 40 22.11 -15.48 -12.55
CA VAL A 40 21.52 -16.81 -12.44
C VAL A 40 20.86 -17.17 -13.78
N VAL A 41 20.44 -18.42 -13.93
CA VAL A 41 19.62 -18.86 -15.07
C VAL A 41 18.31 -19.45 -14.57
N ARG A 42 17.24 -19.36 -15.35
CA ARG A 42 15.96 -20.00 -15.05
C ARG A 42 15.79 -21.25 -15.89
N ASP A 43 15.49 -22.37 -15.24
CA ASP A 43 15.21 -23.64 -15.94
C ASP A 43 13.77 -23.68 -16.52
N PRO A 44 13.44 -24.67 -17.38
CA PRO A 44 12.11 -24.79 -17.98
C PRO A 44 10.96 -24.99 -16.98
N GLN A 45 11.28 -25.41 -15.75
CA GLN A 45 10.33 -25.55 -14.65
C GLN A 45 10.12 -24.23 -13.89
N GLY A 46 10.81 -23.16 -14.32
CA GLY A 46 10.72 -21.82 -13.74
C GLY A 46 11.62 -21.61 -12.52
N GLN A 47 12.46 -22.58 -12.14
CA GLN A 47 13.33 -22.47 -10.98
C GLN A 47 14.63 -21.74 -11.33
N LEU A 48 15.04 -20.83 -10.46
CA LEU A 48 16.34 -20.16 -10.59
C LEU A 48 17.47 -21.10 -10.17
N ARG A 49 18.53 -21.14 -10.96
CA ARG A 49 19.73 -21.95 -10.79
C ARG A 49 20.97 -21.05 -10.76
N ASP A 50 21.87 -21.34 -9.84
CA ASP A 50 23.20 -20.73 -9.76
C ASP A 50 23.97 -20.91 -11.09
N LEU A 51 24.92 -20.02 -11.39
CA LEU A 51 25.73 -20.17 -12.60
C LEU A 51 26.71 -21.36 -12.54
N ASP A 52 26.99 -21.89 -11.35
CA ASP A 52 27.78 -23.11 -11.18
C ASP A 52 26.96 -24.40 -11.41
N TRP A 53 25.65 -24.27 -11.71
CA TRP A 53 24.79 -25.40 -11.98
C TRP A 53 25.19 -26.13 -13.26
N THR A 54 25.32 -27.44 -13.15
CA THR A 54 25.63 -28.36 -14.25
C THR A 54 24.49 -29.36 -14.42
N PRO A 55 23.65 -29.23 -15.47
CA PRO A 55 22.59 -30.20 -15.74
C PRO A 55 23.16 -31.52 -16.26
N ALA A 56 22.42 -32.61 -16.01
CA ALA A 56 22.76 -33.96 -16.50
C ALA A 56 22.38 -34.17 -17.97
N GLU A 57 21.49 -33.33 -18.50
CA GLU A 57 21.00 -33.34 -19.87
C GLU A 57 21.09 -31.91 -20.44
N ASP A 58 20.97 -31.77 -21.76
CA ASP A 58 20.93 -30.44 -22.37
C ASP A 58 19.65 -29.72 -21.94
N VAL A 59 19.79 -28.51 -21.38
CA VAL A 59 18.66 -27.72 -20.89
C VAL A 59 18.68 -26.33 -21.51
N ILE A 60 17.54 -25.92 -22.06
CA ILE A 60 17.32 -24.54 -22.49
C ILE A 60 16.97 -23.72 -21.25
N VAL A 61 17.75 -22.68 -20.98
CA VAL A 61 17.56 -21.80 -19.83
C VAL A 61 17.38 -20.35 -20.26
N GLU A 62 16.66 -19.59 -19.46
CA GLU A 62 16.55 -18.14 -19.61
C GLU A 62 17.65 -17.46 -18.76
N PRO A 63 18.53 -16.64 -19.36
CA PRO A 63 19.48 -15.83 -18.60
C PRO A 63 18.76 -14.75 -17.78
N VAL A 64 19.10 -14.63 -16.49
CA VAL A 64 18.50 -13.63 -15.59
C VAL A 64 19.53 -12.55 -15.24
N ALA A 65 19.24 -11.33 -15.69
CA ALA A 65 20.08 -10.16 -15.44
C ALA A 65 19.93 -9.64 -13.99
N LEU A 66 21.00 -9.05 -13.44
CA LEU A 66 21.07 -8.52 -12.08
C LEU A 66 20.03 -7.41 -11.79
N ASP A 67 19.68 -6.59 -12.78
CA ASP A 67 18.70 -5.50 -12.68
C ASP A 67 17.24 -5.96 -12.89
N SER A 68 17.01 -7.25 -13.18
CA SER A 68 15.65 -7.82 -13.23
C SER A 68 15.06 -8.03 -11.83
N PRO A 69 13.73 -8.14 -11.67
CA PRO A 69 13.10 -8.42 -10.36
C PRO A 69 13.67 -9.65 -9.65
N ASP A 70 13.89 -10.74 -10.39
CA ASP A 70 14.49 -11.96 -9.84
C ASP A 70 15.99 -11.77 -9.54
N GLY A 71 16.72 -11.07 -10.41
CA GLY A 71 18.12 -10.70 -10.16
C GLY A 71 18.31 -9.86 -8.90
N LEU A 72 17.41 -8.90 -8.65
CA LEU A 72 17.39 -8.08 -7.44
C LEU A 72 17.12 -8.93 -6.19
N ASN A 73 16.25 -9.93 -6.26
CA ASN A 73 16.03 -10.87 -5.16
C ASN A 73 17.30 -11.67 -4.85
N VAL A 74 18.02 -12.17 -5.87
CA VAL A 74 19.30 -12.87 -5.69
C VAL A 74 20.38 -11.95 -5.11
N LEU A 75 20.46 -10.70 -5.59
CA LEU A 75 21.36 -9.67 -5.06
C LEU A 75 21.11 -9.43 -3.57
N ARG A 76 19.86 -9.22 -3.18
CA ARG A 76 19.47 -8.93 -1.80
C ARG A 76 19.70 -10.13 -0.89
N HIS A 77 19.39 -11.33 -1.35
CA HIS A 77 19.67 -12.57 -0.65
C HIS A 77 21.18 -12.76 -0.41
N SER A 78 22.01 -12.53 -1.43
CA SER A 78 23.47 -12.59 -1.30
C SER A 78 24.02 -11.51 -0.39
N THR A 79 23.41 -10.33 -0.37
CA THR A 79 23.79 -9.25 0.56
C THR A 79 23.40 -9.59 2.00
N ALA A 80 22.31 -10.33 2.22
CA ALA A 80 21.92 -10.84 3.53
C ALA A 80 22.97 -11.83 4.08
N HIS A 81 23.53 -12.71 3.25
CA HIS A 81 24.64 -13.58 3.63
C HIS A 81 25.91 -12.80 3.99
N VAL A 82 26.23 -11.75 3.23
CA VAL A 82 27.36 -10.86 3.55
C VAL A 82 27.14 -10.14 4.89
N LEU A 83 25.90 -9.76 5.22
CA LEU A 83 25.55 -9.23 6.53
C LEU A 83 25.76 -10.29 7.63
N ALA A 84 25.29 -11.52 7.43
CA ALA A 84 25.43 -12.60 8.40
C ALA A 84 26.90 -12.91 8.71
N GLN A 85 27.74 -13.03 7.68
CA GLN A 85 29.19 -13.14 7.84
C GLN A 85 29.77 -11.94 8.58
N ALA A 86 29.41 -10.71 8.21
CA ALA A 86 29.90 -9.51 8.88
C ALA A 86 29.50 -9.45 10.36
N VAL A 87 28.30 -9.93 10.71
CA VAL A 87 27.85 -10.04 12.09
C VAL A 87 28.70 -11.04 12.85
N GLN A 88 28.94 -12.25 12.34
CA GLN A 88 29.77 -13.23 13.04
C GLN A 88 31.26 -12.85 13.08
N ASP A 89 31.75 -12.06 12.13
CA ASP A 89 33.12 -11.51 12.18
C ASP A 89 33.28 -10.48 13.31
N VAL A 90 32.25 -9.67 13.58
CA VAL A 90 32.29 -8.59 14.59
C VAL A 90 31.79 -9.05 15.97
N PHE A 91 30.82 -9.97 15.98
CA PHE A 91 30.14 -10.56 17.14
C PHE A 91 30.15 -12.09 17.01
N PRO A 92 31.28 -12.76 17.31
CA PRO A 92 31.46 -14.19 17.08
C PRO A 92 30.47 -15.11 17.84
N GLU A 93 29.86 -14.59 18.90
CA GLU A 93 28.83 -15.29 19.68
C GLU A 93 27.44 -15.29 19.02
N ALA A 94 27.21 -14.44 18.01
CA ALA A 94 25.92 -14.29 17.36
C ALA A 94 25.48 -15.60 16.66
N LYS A 95 24.23 -16.00 16.90
CA LYS A 95 23.61 -17.17 16.24
C LYS A 95 22.69 -16.75 15.12
N LEU A 96 22.76 -17.47 14.01
CA LEU A 96 22.03 -17.16 12.78
C LEU A 96 20.60 -17.69 12.85
N GLY A 97 19.64 -16.79 12.66
CA GLY A 97 18.24 -17.10 12.40
C GLY A 97 17.96 -17.18 10.90
N ILE A 98 16.91 -16.48 10.44
CA ILE A 98 16.47 -16.49 9.04
C ILE A 98 16.77 -15.15 8.35
N GLY A 99 17.22 -15.20 7.09
CA GLY A 99 17.59 -14.00 6.32
C GLY A 99 17.09 -13.93 4.87
N PRO A 100 15.81 -13.66 4.62
CA PRO A 100 15.26 -13.67 3.27
C PRO A 100 15.38 -12.30 2.58
N PRO A 101 15.41 -12.26 1.24
CA PRO A 101 15.14 -11.04 0.50
C PRO A 101 13.68 -10.59 0.71
N ILE A 102 13.45 -9.29 0.61
CA ILE A 102 12.14 -8.64 0.60
C ILE A 102 12.07 -7.66 -0.59
N GLU A 103 10.87 -7.21 -0.95
CA GLU A 103 10.60 -6.41 -2.17
C GLU A 103 11.55 -5.23 -2.42
N ASN A 104 12.06 -4.59 -1.38
CA ASN A 104 12.99 -3.45 -1.49
C ASN A 104 14.28 -3.62 -0.67
N GLY A 105 14.63 -4.85 -0.30
CA GLY A 105 15.81 -5.10 0.52
C GLY A 105 15.93 -6.52 1.05
N PHE A 106 16.43 -6.66 2.26
CA PHE A 106 16.56 -7.92 2.97
C PHE A 106 16.50 -7.66 4.48
N TYR A 107 16.33 -8.73 5.24
CA TYR A 107 16.67 -8.70 6.65
C TYR A 107 17.43 -9.97 7.03
N TYR A 108 18.03 -9.98 8.22
CA TYR A 108 18.57 -11.19 8.83
C TYR A 108 18.32 -11.14 10.34
N ASP A 109 17.86 -12.25 10.91
CA ASP A 109 17.62 -12.41 12.35
C ASP A 109 18.83 -13.01 13.06
N PHE A 110 19.19 -12.43 14.20
CA PHE A 110 20.33 -12.88 15.01
C PHE A 110 19.92 -13.06 16.47
N ALA A 111 20.33 -14.16 17.09
CA ALA A 111 20.36 -14.24 18.54
C ALA A 111 21.67 -13.66 19.04
N VAL A 112 21.55 -12.56 19.79
CA VAL A 112 22.67 -11.83 20.39
C VAL A 112 22.29 -11.51 21.82
N GLU A 113 23.28 -11.50 22.72
CA GLU A 113 23.05 -11.13 24.13
C GLU A 113 22.67 -9.65 24.27
N LYS A 114 23.33 -8.80 23.47
CA LYS A 114 23.12 -7.34 23.46
C LYS A 114 22.46 -6.91 22.15
N PRO A 115 21.31 -6.22 22.20
CA PRO A 115 20.67 -5.66 21.02
C PRO A 115 21.57 -4.68 20.25
N PHE A 116 21.58 -4.79 18.92
CA PHE A 116 22.36 -3.92 18.04
C PHE A 116 21.96 -2.45 18.20
N GLN A 117 22.96 -1.60 18.40
CA GLN A 117 22.79 -0.14 18.44
C GLN A 117 23.10 0.49 17.07
N PRO A 118 22.69 1.75 16.82
CA PRO A 118 22.99 2.43 15.56
C PRO A 118 24.48 2.45 15.19
N ASP A 119 25.37 2.58 16.17
CA ASP A 119 26.83 2.53 15.96
C ASP A 119 27.32 1.15 15.52
N ASP A 120 26.64 0.07 15.93
CA ASP A 120 26.99 -1.28 15.50
C ASP A 120 26.62 -1.49 14.03
N LEU A 121 25.50 -0.91 13.56
CA LEU A 121 25.14 -0.94 12.15
C LEU A 121 26.22 -0.28 11.28
N ALA A 122 26.83 0.82 11.74
CA ALA A 122 27.93 1.46 11.02
C ALA A 122 29.20 0.57 10.96
N LYS A 123 29.51 -0.16 12.05
CA LYS A 123 30.62 -1.13 12.07
C LYS A 123 30.35 -2.31 11.12
N LEU A 124 29.14 -2.85 11.15
CA LEU A 124 28.71 -3.95 10.28
C LEU A 124 28.74 -3.54 8.82
N GLU A 125 28.22 -2.36 8.46
CA GLU A 125 28.32 -1.84 7.09
C GLU A 125 29.76 -1.76 6.60
N LYS A 126 30.69 -1.27 7.44
CA LYS A 126 32.11 -1.22 7.10
C LYS A 126 32.67 -2.63 6.85
N ARG A 127 32.34 -3.60 7.71
CA ARG A 127 32.79 -4.98 7.55
C ARG A 127 32.22 -5.65 6.29
N MET A 128 30.93 -5.44 6.01
CA MET A 128 30.29 -5.88 4.77
C MET A 128 31.01 -5.31 3.54
N GLN A 129 31.41 -4.03 3.56
CA GLN A 129 32.15 -3.41 2.45
C GLN A 129 33.52 -4.05 2.24
N GLU A 130 34.20 -4.47 3.30
CA GLU A 130 35.46 -5.22 3.22
C GLU A 130 35.25 -6.59 2.56
N ILE A 131 34.19 -7.33 2.94
CA ILE A 131 33.81 -8.61 2.35
C ILE A 131 33.49 -8.45 0.85
N VAL A 132 32.69 -7.44 0.48
CA VAL A 132 32.38 -7.11 -0.92
C VAL A 132 33.66 -6.80 -1.70
N LYS A 133 34.56 -5.98 -1.15
CA LYS A 133 35.85 -5.67 -1.79
C LYS A 133 36.77 -6.88 -1.89
N SER A 134 36.67 -7.86 -0.99
CA SER A 134 37.49 -9.07 -1.09
C SER A 134 37.12 -9.97 -2.27
N GLY A 135 35.89 -9.85 -2.79
CA GLY A 135 35.41 -10.61 -3.95
C GLY A 135 35.26 -12.10 -3.70
N GLN A 136 34.77 -12.45 -2.52
CA GLN A 136 34.52 -13.85 -2.16
C GLN A 136 33.53 -14.49 -3.14
N ARG A 137 33.79 -15.74 -3.54
CA ARG A 137 32.90 -16.52 -4.42
C ARG A 137 31.89 -17.26 -3.58
N PHE A 138 30.63 -17.23 -3.98
CA PHE A 138 29.62 -18.09 -3.36
C PHE A 138 29.69 -19.46 -4.03
N ARG A 139 29.83 -20.53 -3.24
CA ARG A 139 29.82 -21.90 -3.73
C ARG A 139 28.72 -22.68 -3.03
N ARG A 140 27.82 -23.28 -3.82
CA ARG A 140 26.81 -24.19 -3.29
C ARG A 140 27.42 -25.56 -3.04
N ARG A 141 27.18 -26.13 -1.84
CA ARG A 141 27.54 -27.50 -1.48
C ARG A 141 26.33 -28.25 -0.97
N ARG A 142 26.19 -29.51 -1.38
CA ARG A 142 25.14 -30.41 -0.90
C ARG A 142 25.67 -31.25 0.24
N PHE A 143 24.86 -31.45 1.27
CA PHE A 143 25.17 -32.43 2.32
C PHE A 143 24.84 -33.85 1.83
N GLY A 144 25.69 -34.81 2.21
CA GLY A 144 25.46 -36.23 1.95
C GLY A 144 24.44 -36.86 2.90
N SER A 145 24.22 -36.27 4.08
CA SER A 145 23.20 -36.71 5.03
C SER A 145 22.74 -35.59 5.98
N LEU A 146 21.63 -35.81 6.69
CA LEU A 146 21.16 -34.91 7.75
C LEU A 146 22.16 -34.85 8.92
N ASP A 147 22.81 -35.96 9.25
CA ASP A 147 23.78 -36.03 10.35
C ASP A 147 25.03 -35.21 10.05
N GLU A 148 25.50 -35.20 8.79
CA GLU A 148 26.60 -34.35 8.35
C GLU A 148 26.28 -32.87 8.53
N ALA A 149 25.08 -32.46 8.11
CA ALA A 149 24.62 -31.08 8.26
C ALA A 149 24.49 -30.66 9.73
N LYS A 150 23.94 -31.54 10.57
CA LYS A 150 23.82 -31.29 12.02
C LYS A 150 25.19 -31.19 12.69
N ALA A 151 26.15 -32.00 12.27
CA ALA A 151 27.50 -31.94 12.80
C ALA A 151 28.21 -30.62 12.43
N GLU A 152 28.09 -30.18 11.17
CA GLU A 152 28.70 -28.92 10.71
C GLU A 152 28.05 -27.68 11.35
N LEU A 153 26.73 -27.71 11.56
CA LEU A 153 25.94 -26.60 12.12
C LEU A 153 25.65 -26.76 13.62
N ALA A 154 26.41 -27.58 14.34
CA ALA A 154 26.20 -27.89 15.76
C ALA A 154 26.20 -26.63 16.66
N ALA A 155 26.89 -25.57 16.22
CA ALA A 155 26.95 -24.29 16.93
C ALA A 155 25.77 -23.35 16.61
N GLU A 156 24.90 -23.68 15.66
CA GLU A 156 23.80 -22.83 15.18
C GLU A 156 22.43 -23.44 15.53
N PRO A 157 21.90 -23.19 16.74
CA PRO A 157 20.72 -23.90 17.26
C PRO A 157 19.47 -23.71 16.40
N PHE A 158 19.26 -22.53 15.82
CA PHE A 158 18.12 -22.25 14.96
C PHE A 158 18.22 -22.98 13.63
N LYS A 159 19.42 -23.12 13.06
CA LYS A 159 19.64 -23.87 11.82
C LYS A 159 19.42 -25.36 12.03
N LEU A 160 19.81 -25.91 13.19
CA LEU A 160 19.50 -27.29 13.57
C LEU A 160 17.99 -27.56 13.59
N GLU A 161 17.20 -26.64 14.17
CA GLU A 161 15.73 -26.76 14.19
C GLU A 161 15.14 -26.81 12.77
N LEU A 162 15.67 -26.01 11.84
CA LEU A 162 15.21 -26.03 10.45
C LEU A 162 15.55 -27.34 9.73
N ILE A 163 16.69 -27.95 10.06
CA ILE A 163 17.08 -29.27 9.54
C ILE A 163 16.14 -30.35 10.07
N ASP A 164 15.79 -30.31 11.35
CA ASP A 164 14.88 -31.28 11.99
C ASP A 164 13.47 -31.23 11.39
N VAL A 165 12.91 -30.03 11.22
CA VAL A 165 11.56 -29.84 10.66
C VAL A 165 11.44 -30.41 9.24
N LYS A 166 12.51 -30.32 8.43
CA LYS A 166 12.55 -30.95 7.11
C LYS A 166 12.64 -32.48 7.19
N GLY A 167 13.41 -32.99 8.16
CA GLY A 167 13.58 -34.43 8.39
C GLY A 167 12.27 -35.16 8.73
N GLU A 168 11.29 -34.45 9.28
CA GLU A 168 9.96 -34.98 9.62
C GLU A 168 8.96 -35.00 8.44
N GLY A 169 9.35 -34.59 7.23
CA GLY A 169 8.51 -34.66 6.04
C GLY A 169 7.42 -33.58 5.94
N LEU A 170 7.53 -32.51 6.75
CA LEU A 170 6.66 -31.35 6.67
C LEU A 170 7.09 -30.48 5.47
N ASP A 171 6.13 -30.16 4.60
CA ASP A 171 6.33 -29.28 3.44
C ASP A 171 6.54 -27.82 3.88
N SER A 172 7.78 -27.48 4.23
CA SER A 172 8.16 -26.14 4.70
C SER A 172 8.44 -25.18 3.53
N SER A 173 7.49 -25.06 2.59
CA SER A 173 7.55 -24.12 1.47
C SER A 173 7.73 -22.65 1.89
N GLU A 174 7.50 -22.34 3.17
CA GLU A 174 7.63 -20.99 3.76
C GLU A 174 9.04 -20.62 4.24
N VAL A 175 10.01 -21.55 4.25
CA VAL A 175 11.39 -21.28 4.72
C VAL A 175 12.37 -21.36 3.56
N MET A 176 12.85 -20.20 3.09
CA MET A 176 13.83 -20.11 1.99
C MET A 176 15.14 -20.87 2.24
N GLU A 177 15.48 -21.10 3.52
CA GLU A 177 16.72 -21.78 3.93
C GLU A 177 16.65 -23.29 3.68
N VAL A 178 15.44 -23.87 3.66
CA VAL A 178 15.23 -25.32 3.56
C VAL A 178 14.02 -25.61 2.66
N GLY A 179 14.26 -25.87 1.36
CA GLY A 179 13.18 -26.18 0.41
C GLY A 179 13.65 -27.07 -0.75
N GLY A 180 12.80 -28.03 -1.14
CA GLY A 180 13.01 -28.92 -2.30
C GLY A 180 14.04 -30.02 -2.10
N GLY A 181 13.66 -31.11 -1.42
CA GLY A 181 14.34 -32.44 -1.40
C GLY A 181 15.75 -32.52 -0.80
N GLU A 182 16.64 -31.59 -1.13
CA GLU A 182 18.08 -31.62 -0.85
C GLU A 182 18.47 -30.54 0.17
N LEU A 183 19.35 -30.86 1.12
CA LEU A 183 19.87 -29.92 2.11
C LEU A 183 21.19 -29.34 1.62
N THR A 184 21.27 -28.01 1.49
CA THR A 184 22.43 -27.33 0.91
C THR A 184 22.96 -26.23 1.81
N ILE A 185 24.26 -25.98 1.71
CA ILE A 185 24.99 -24.90 2.38
C ILE A 185 25.68 -24.05 1.30
N TYR A 186 25.85 -22.77 1.58
CA TYR A 186 26.66 -21.88 0.76
C TYR A 186 27.94 -21.51 1.50
N ASP A 187 29.07 -21.81 0.87
CA ASP A 187 30.38 -21.40 1.34
C ASP A 187 30.78 -20.09 0.65
N ASN A 188 31.17 -19.08 1.43
CA ASN A 188 31.86 -17.90 0.93
C ASN A 188 33.36 -18.23 0.86
N LEU A 189 33.88 -18.40 -0.35
CA LEU A 189 35.29 -18.75 -0.60
C LEU A 189 36.13 -17.52 -0.87
N ALA A 190 37.38 -17.52 -0.44
CA ALA A 190 38.33 -16.47 -0.81
C ALA A 190 38.46 -16.37 -2.35
N ALA A 191 38.68 -15.16 -2.87
CA ALA A 191 38.69 -14.93 -4.31
C ALA A 191 39.79 -15.69 -5.07
N LYS A 192 40.98 -15.83 -4.44
CA LYS A 192 42.19 -16.38 -5.07
C LYS A 192 42.56 -17.79 -4.60
N GLU A 193 41.88 -18.28 -3.57
CA GLU A 193 42.15 -19.56 -2.91
C GLU A 193 40.79 -20.21 -2.62
N ASP A 194 40.63 -21.53 -2.80
CA ASP A 194 39.39 -22.25 -2.44
C ASP A 194 39.21 -22.40 -0.91
N LYS A 195 39.72 -21.44 -0.13
CA LYS A 195 39.60 -21.39 1.32
C LYS A 195 38.21 -20.88 1.70
N VAL A 196 37.48 -21.68 2.48
CA VAL A 196 36.20 -21.29 3.08
C VAL A 196 36.45 -20.19 4.12
N CYS A 197 35.81 -19.04 3.92
CA CYS A 197 35.84 -17.90 4.84
C CYS A 197 34.65 -17.95 5.81
N TRP A 198 33.49 -18.41 5.35
CA TRP A 198 32.25 -18.49 6.10
C TRP A 198 31.26 -19.39 5.38
N SER A 199 30.31 -19.99 6.09
CA SER A 199 29.29 -20.87 5.51
C SER A 199 27.94 -20.71 6.21
N ASP A 200 26.84 -20.87 5.47
CA ASP A 200 25.48 -20.81 6.03
C ASP A 200 24.48 -21.70 5.28
N LEU A 201 23.53 -22.24 6.04
CA LEU A 201 22.48 -23.12 5.56
C LEU A 201 21.51 -22.33 4.69
N CYS A 202 21.47 -22.67 3.41
CA CYS A 202 20.69 -21.92 2.45
C CYS A 202 20.43 -22.74 1.18
N ARG A 203 19.23 -22.59 0.62
CA ARG A 203 18.84 -23.19 -0.67
C ARG A 203 19.44 -22.44 -1.87
N GLY A 204 19.62 -21.14 -1.73
CA GLY A 204 20.00 -20.22 -2.81
C GLY A 204 18.86 -19.95 -3.80
N PRO A 205 19.17 -19.45 -5.01
CA PRO A 205 20.53 -19.22 -5.52
C PRO A 205 21.21 -17.96 -4.93
N HIS A 206 22.50 -17.83 -5.20
CA HIS A 206 23.32 -16.65 -4.86
C HIS A 206 24.01 -16.03 -6.09
N LEU A 207 24.49 -14.79 -5.93
CA LEU A 207 25.37 -14.17 -6.90
C LEU A 207 26.65 -15.00 -7.09
N PRO A 208 27.31 -14.96 -8.25
CA PRO A 208 28.58 -15.66 -8.46
C PRO A 208 29.70 -15.25 -7.47
N ASN A 209 29.72 -13.99 -7.05
CA ASN A 209 30.68 -13.47 -6.09
C ASN A 209 30.20 -12.15 -5.47
N THR A 210 30.84 -11.74 -4.37
CA THR A 210 30.46 -10.54 -3.62
C THR A 210 30.75 -9.22 -4.35
N ARG A 211 31.59 -9.20 -5.40
CA ARG A 211 31.88 -7.95 -6.17
C ARG A 211 30.70 -7.48 -7.02
N LEU A 212 29.75 -8.36 -7.31
CA LEU A 212 28.52 -8.01 -8.02
C LEU A 212 27.50 -7.29 -7.12
N ILE A 213 27.74 -7.22 -5.81
CA ILE A 213 26.97 -6.36 -4.92
C ILE A 213 27.40 -4.91 -5.16
N GLY A 214 26.60 -4.18 -5.94
CA GLY A 214 26.91 -2.82 -6.37
C GLY A 214 26.91 -1.79 -5.23
N ALA A 215 25.76 -1.63 -4.57
CA ALA A 215 25.60 -0.73 -3.43
C ALA A 215 24.58 -1.27 -2.43
N PHE A 216 24.80 -1.04 -1.14
CA PHE A 216 23.89 -1.44 -0.07
C PHE A 216 23.89 -0.44 1.08
N LYS A 217 22.84 -0.48 1.92
CA LYS A 217 22.69 0.30 3.14
C LYS A 217 21.95 -0.52 4.21
N LEU A 218 22.46 -0.57 5.43
CA LEU A 218 21.71 -1.05 6.60
C LEU A 218 20.80 0.08 7.10
N MET A 219 19.54 -0.27 7.35
CA MET A 219 18.45 0.68 7.56
C MET A 219 18.13 0.83 9.05
N ARG A 220 17.79 -0.27 9.73
CA ARG A 220 17.40 -0.29 11.15
C ARG A 220 17.60 -1.67 11.75
N SER A 221 17.73 -1.74 13.07
CA SER A 221 17.53 -2.95 13.87
C SER A 221 16.13 -2.94 14.50
N ALA A 222 15.54 -4.11 14.71
CA ALA A 222 14.27 -4.30 15.40
C ALA A 222 14.26 -5.62 16.17
N ALA A 223 13.45 -5.71 17.22
CA ALA A 223 13.17 -6.99 17.85
C ALA A 223 12.23 -7.82 16.94
N ALA A 224 12.50 -9.12 16.85
CA ALA A 224 11.65 -10.11 16.19
C ALA A 224 11.52 -11.33 17.09
N TYR A 225 10.55 -12.20 16.79
CA TYR A 225 10.44 -13.49 17.43
C TYR A 225 10.69 -14.60 16.44
N TRP A 226 11.41 -15.65 16.86
CA TRP A 226 11.68 -16.80 16.02
C TRP A 226 10.37 -17.39 15.47
N ARG A 227 10.30 -17.62 14.15
CA ARG A 227 9.10 -18.09 13.43
C ARG A 227 7.84 -17.22 13.65
N GLY A 228 8.01 -15.95 14.01
CA GLY A 228 6.91 -15.00 14.16
C GLY A 228 6.00 -15.22 15.38
N SER A 229 6.40 -16.07 16.33
CA SER A 229 5.59 -16.40 17.52
C SER A 229 6.21 -15.80 18.78
N GLU A 230 5.45 -14.98 19.52
CA GLU A 230 5.86 -14.39 20.81
C GLU A 230 6.21 -15.42 21.90
N LYS A 231 5.84 -16.69 21.69
CA LYS A 231 6.19 -17.81 22.58
C LYS A 231 7.63 -18.30 22.38
N ASN A 232 8.27 -17.89 21.28
CA ASN A 232 9.61 -18.33 20.91
C ASN A 232 10.67 -17.30 21.34
N PRO A 233 11.97 -17.67 21.32
CA PRO A 233 13.04 -16.73 21.67
C PRO A 233 12.98 -15.44 20.85
N GLN A 234 13.26 -14.33 21.53
CA GLN A 234 13.40 -13.02 20.89
C GLN A 234 14.75 -12.94 20.16
N LEU A 235 14.72 -12.47 18.93
CA LEU A 235 15.87 -12.24 18.06
C LEU A 235 16.00 -10.76 17.73
N GLN A 236 17.17 -10.36 17.24
CA GLN A 236 17.43 -9.04 16.69
C GLN A 236 17.46 -9.12 15.17
N ARG A 237 16.50 -8.47 14.53
CA ARG A 237 16.38 -8.34 13.08
C ARG A 237 17.13 -7.12 12.61
N VAL A 238 18.06 -7.28 11.67
CA VAL A 238 18.72 -6.17 10.99
C VAL A 238 18.17 -6.06 9.57
N TYR A 239 17.62 -4.90 9.22
CA TYR A 239 17.11 -4.60 7.88
C TYR A 239 18.18 -3.91 7.03
N GLY A 240 18.27 -4.28 5.76
CA GLY A 240 19.12 -3.63 4.76
C GLY A 240 18.47 -3.54 3.39
N THR A 241 19.05 -2.76 2.49
CA THR A 241 18.67 -2.67 1.08
C THR A 241 19.92 -2.78 0.20
N ALA A 242 19.76 -3.36 -0.99
CA ALA A 242 20.85 -3.58 -1.94
C ALA A 242 20.37 -3.32 -3.38
N TRP A 243 21.24 -2.68 -4.17
CA TRP A 243 20.96 -2.22 -5.53
C TRP A 243 22.15 -2.50 -6.48
N PRO A 244 21.90 -2.74 -7.78
CA PRO A 244 22.96 -2.95 -8.77
C PRO A 244 23.92 -1.77 -8.87
N THR A 245 23.44 -0.54 -8.64
CA THR A 245 24.25 0.68 -8.72
C THR A 245 24.06 1.61 -7.50
N ARG A 246 25.04 2.51 -7.30
CA ARG A 246 24.96 3.58 -6.28
C ARG A 246 23.87 4.60 -6.57
N ASP A 247 23.60 4.86 -7.84
CA ASP A 247 22.59 5.84 -8.25
C ASP A 247 21.18 5.33 -7.95
N GLU A 248 20.90 4.04 -8.16
CA GLU A 248 19.64 3.40 -7.75
C GLU A 248 19.46 3.40 -6.24
N LEU A 249 20.51 3.06 -5.46
CA LEU A 249 20.44 3.18 -4.00
C LEU A 249 20.14 4.63 -3.57
N LYS A 250 20.79 5.61 -4.18
CA LYS A 250 20.56 7.02 -3.88
C LYS A 250 19.13 7.45 -4.25
N ALA A 251 18.60 6.97 -5.37
CA ALA A 251 17.23 7.21 -5.80
C ALA A 251 16.23 6.62 -4.80
N TYR A 252 16.46 5.38 -4.35
CA TYR A 252 15.63 4.73 -3.35
C TYR A 252 15.66 5.44 -1.98
N LEU A 253 16.85 5.84 -1.51
CA LEU A 253 16.97 6.60 -0.26
C LEU A 253 16.27 7.97 -0.35
N LYS A 254 16.36 8.65 -1.50
CA LYS A 254 15.63 9.90 -1.76
C LYS A 254 14.11 9.67 -1.76
N LEU A 255 13.64 8.55 -2.32
CA LEU A 255 12.22 8.17 -2.28
C LEU A 255 11.74 7.96 -0.83
N LEU A 256 12.54 7.29 0.02
CA LEU A 256 12.22 7.10 1.43
C LEU A 256 12.19 8.42 2.21
N GLU A 257 13.13 9.33 1.95
CA GLU A 257 13.13 10.67 2.55
C GLU A 257 11.88 11.46 2.15
N GLU A 258 11.51 11.40 0.87
CA GLU A 258 10.31 12.04 0.36
C GLU A 258 9.03 11.43 0.95
N ALA A 259 8.97 10.10 1.08
CA ALA A 259 7.85 9.42 1.73
C ALA A 259 7.74 9.81 3.21
N ALA A 260 8.85 9.88 3.94
CA ALA A 260 8.87 10.30 5.34
C ALA A 260 8.44 11.77 5.52
N ARG A 261 8.77 12.65 4.55
CA ARG A 261 8.30 14.03 4.51
C ARG A 261 6.80 14.13 4.26
N ARG A 262 6.24 13.17 3.53
CA ARG A 262 4.82 13.08 3.15
C ARG A 262 3.96 12.31 4.14
N ASP A 263 4.54 11.71 5.18
CA ASP A 263 3.81 10.94 6.17
C ASP A 263 2.66 11.75 6.77
N HIS A 264 1.43 11.29 6.55
CA HIS A 264 0.23 11.99 6.98
C HIS A 264 0.18 12.18 8.50
N ARG A 265 0.86 11.36 9.30
CA ARG A 265 0.89 11.53 10.77
C ARG A 265 1.71 12.74 11.17
N LYS A 266 2.85 12.95 10.50
CA LYS A 266 3.68 14.13 10.68
C LYS A 266 2.96 15.38 10.16
N LEU A 267 2.49 15.33 8.91
CA LEU A 267 1.77 16.44 8.31
C LEU A 267 0.46 16.77 9.04
N GLY A 268 -0.25 15.76 9.53
CA GLY A 268 -1.48 15.92 10.30
C GLY A 268 -1.26 16.70 11.58
N SER A 269 -0.12 16.49 12.25
CA SER A 269 0.27 17.30 13.40
C SER A 269 0.77 18.69 13.00
N ASP A 270 1.67 18.79 12.01
CA ASP A 270 2.26 20.06 11.54
C ASP A 270 1.19 21.05 11.02
N LEU A 271 0.12 20.53 10.43
CA LEU A 271 -0.97 21.30 9.84
C LEU A 271 -2.23 21.36 10.71
N ASP A 272 -2.21 20.78 11.92
CA ASP A 272 -3.34 20.77 12.85
C ASP A 272 -4.62 20.15 12.23
N LEU A 273 -4.49 18.98 11.61
CA LEU A 273 -5.58 18.29 10.91
C LEU A 273 -6.30 17.28 11.81
N PHE A 274 -5.55 16.46 12.55
CA PHE A 274 -6.09 15.41 13.41
C PHE A 274 -5.06 14.97 14.46
N SER A 275 -5.53 14.25 15.48
CA SER A 275 -4.71 13.63 16.51
C SER A 275 -5.25 12.25 16.91
N PHE A 276 -4.47 11.53 17.72
CA PHE A 276 -4.86 10.27 18.35
C PHE A 276 -4.60 10.38 19.87
N PRO A 277 -5.50 11.02 20.64
CA PRO A 277 -5.33 11.14 22.09
C PRO A 277 -5.40 9.76 22.76
N ASP A 278 -4.50 9.50 23.69
CA ASP A 278 -4.42 8.22 24.40
C ASP A 278 -5.71 7.92 25.19
N GLU A 279 -6.40 8.97 25.67
CA GLU A 279 -7.66 8.87 26.41
C GLU A 279 -8.82 8.31 25.57
N VAL A 280 -8.78 8.48 24.24
CA VAL A 280 -9.80 7.96 23.32
C VAL A 280 -9.52 6.49 22.98
N GLY A 281 -8.24 6.15 22.83
CA GLY A 281 -7.76 4.82 22.51
C GLY A 281 -7.21 4.66 21.08
N SER A 282 -6.35 3.65 20.91
CA SER A 282 -5.62 3.43 19.66
C SER A 282 -6.53 3.19 18.45
N GLY A 283 -6.22 3.88 17.35
CA GLY A 283 -6.93 3.71 16.07
C GLY A 283 -8.25 4.45 16.00
N LEU A 284 -8.49 5.42 16.88
CA LEU A 284 -9.67 6.29 16.87
C LEU A 284 -9.24 7.74 16.67
N PRO A 285 -9.21 8.24 15.41
CA PRO A 285 -8.73 9.58 15.11
C PRO A 285 -9.71 10.66 15.59
N VAL A 286 -9.17 11.79 16.06
CA VAL A 286 -9.91 13.02 16.38
C VAL A 286 -9.56 14.07 15.34
N PHE A 287 -10.52 14.44 14.49
CA PHE A 287 -10.33 15.49 13.48
C PHE A 287 -10.47 16.88 14.11
N HIS A 288 -9.45 17.71 13.93
CA HIS A 288 -9.42 19.11 14.38
C HIS A 288 -10.15 20.01 13.38
N PRO A 289 -10.41 21.30 13.66
CA PRO A 289 -11.20 22.15 12.77
C PRO A 289 -10.75 22.17 11.31
N LYS A 290 -9.43 22.21 11.04
CA LYS A 290 -8.90 22.18 9.68
C LYS A 290 -9.09 20.82 9.00
N GLY A 291 -8.84 19.71 9.70
CA GLY A 291 -9.12 18.38 9.17
C GLY A 291 -10.62 18.13 8.97
N GLY A 292 -11.45 18.64 9.87
CA GLY A 292 -12.91 18.59 9.78
C GLY A 292 -13.44 19.31 8.53
N ILE A 293 -12.85 20.45 8.15
CA ILE A 293 -13.18 21.12 6.88
C ILE A 293 -12.86 20.23 5.69
N ILE A 294 -11.62 19.72 5.59
CA ILE A 294 -11.22 18.87 4.45
C ILE A 294 -12.14 17.65 4.36
N ARG A 295 -12.37 16.97 5.49
CA ARG A 295 -13.30 15.84 5.59
C ARG A 295 -14.70 16.20 5.08
N ARG A 296 -15.24 17.34 5.52
CA ARG A 296 -16.56 17.83 5.09
C ARG A 296 -16.60 18.11 3.59
N GLU A 297 -15.58 18.76 3.03
CA GLU A 297 -15.52 19.02 1.58
C GLU A 297 -15.48 17.71 0.78
N MET A 298 -14.73 16.70 1.26
CA MET A 298 -14.70 15.37 0.64
C MET A 298 -16.07 14.69 0.67
N GLU A 299 -16.72 14.68 1.84
CA GLU A 299 -18.05 14.10 2.03
C GLU A 299 -19.10 14.83 1.18
N ASN A 300 -19.10 16.16 1.17
CA ASN A 300 -20.03 16.98 0.39
C ASN A 300 -19.90 16.74 -1.11
N TYR A 301 -18.66 16.69 -1.62
CA TYR A 301 -18.44 16.40 -3.03
C TYR A 301 -18.93 15.01 -3.41
N SER A 302 -18.62 14.02 -2.56
CA SER A 302 -19.14 12.67 -2.73
C SER A 302 -20.68 12.67 -2.71
N ARG A 303 -21.34 13.36 -1.76
CA ARG A 303 -22.81 13.46 -1.72
C ARG A 303 -23.39 13.94 -3.05
N GLN A 304 -22.88 15.05 -3.57
CA GLN A 304 -23.34 15.63 -4.84
C GLN A 304 -23.20 14.65 -6.01
N ARG A 305 -22.05 13.96 -6.10
CA ARG A 305 -21.80 12.97 -7.16
C ARG A 305 -22.72 11.77 -7.05
N HIS A 306 -23.03 11.32 -5.84
CA HIS A 306 -23.96 10.22 -5.58
C HIS A 306 -25.41 10.59 -5.91
N GLU A 307 -25.88 11.77 -5.50
CA GLU A 307 -27.22 12.25 -5.82
C GLU A 307 -27.40 12.37 -7.35
N ALA A 308 -26.41 12.94 -8.05
CA ALA A 308 -26.43 13.04 -9.51
C ALA A 308 -26.43 11.67 -10.22
N ALA A 309 -25.84 10.65 -9.58
CA ALA A 309 -25.82 9.27 -10.10
C ALA A 309 -27.03 8.43 -9.66
N GLY A 310 -28.04 9.02 -9.01
CA GLY A 310 -29.29 8.36 -8.65
C GLY A 310 -29.16 7.40 -7.46
N TYR A 311 -28.31 7.72 -6.48
CA TYR A 311 -28.24 6.99 -5.22
C TYR A 311 -29.25 7.52 -4.20
N GLU A 312 -29.83 6.62 -3.42
CA GLU A 312 -30.74 6.91 -2.32
C GLU A 312 -29.98 6.84 -0.99
N PHE A 313 -29.99 7.95 -0.25
CA PHE A 313 -29.28 8.07 1.03
C PHE A 313 -30.07 7.40 2.15
N VAL A 314 -29.38 6.58 2.93
CA VAL A 314 -29.93 5.89 4.10
C VAL A 314 -29.04 6.09 5.32
N ASN A 315 -29.58 5.85 6.52
CA ASN A 315 -28.84 5.91 7.77
C ASN A 315 -29.22 4.72 8.65
N THR A 316 -28.21 4.00 9.16
CA THR A 316 -28.42 2.78 9.93
C THR A 316 -27.70 2.83 11.29
N PRO A 317 -28.24 2.18 12.34
CA PRO A 317 -27.64 2.22 13.69
C PRO A 317 -26.20 1.69 13.75
N HIS A 318 -25.43 2.13 14.75
CA HIS A 318 -24.06 1.66 14.99
C HIS A 318 -23.97 0.32 15.73
N ILE A 319 -25.05 -0.11 16.39
CA ILE A 319 -25.10 -1.30 17.22
C ILE A 319 -26.33 -2.13 16.85
N THR A 320 -26.21 -3.45 16.84
CA THR A 320 -27.29 -4.39 16.49
C THR A 320 -27.15 -5.71 17.23
N LYS A 321 -28.21 -6.52 17.23
CA LYS A 321 -28.22 -7.87 17.82
C LYS A 321 -27.32 -8.82 17.02
N GLY A 322 -26.65 -9.75 17.71
CA GLY A 322 -25.79 -10.77 17.10
C GLY A 322 -26.49 -11.59 15.99
N GLN A 323 -27.79 -11.87 16.14
CA GLN A 323 -28.59 -12.60 15.15
C GLN A 323 -28.54 -11.99 13.73
N LEU A 324 -28.40 -10.67 13.60
CA LEU A 324 -28.27 -10.03 12.29
C LEU A 324 -26.93 -10.39 11.61
N PHE A 325 -25.86 -10.46 12.39
CA PHE A 325 -24.53 -10.87 11.92
C PHE A 325 -24.41 -12.38 11.69
N GLU A 326 -25.15 -13.20 12.45
CA GLU A 326 -25.31 -14.62 12.15
C GLU A 326 -26.02 -14.84 10.81
N THR A 327 -27.15 -14.15 10.60
CA THR A 327 -27.94 -14.24 9.36
C THR A 327 -27.09 -13.88 8.14
N SER A 328 -26.39 -12.74 8.22
CA SER A 328 -25.50 -12.28 7.13
C SER A 328 -24.23 -13.13 6.97
N GLY A 329 -23.85 -13.94 7.97
CA GLY A 329 -22.66 -14.77 7.95
C GLY A 329 -21.40 -14.08 8.49
N HIS A 330 -21.48 -12.82 8.91
CA HIS A 330 -20.32 -12.12 9.46
C HIS A 330 -19.88 -12.67 10.81
N LEU A 331 -20.79 -13.06 11.70
CA LEU A 331 -20.34 -13.61 12.99
C LEU A 331 -19.57 -14.94 12.83
N PRO A 332 -20.05 -15.92 12.02
CA PRO A 332 -19.29 -17.15 11.76
C PRO A 332 -17.91 -16.95 11.10
N TYR A 333 -17.74 -15.94 10.24
CA TYR A 333 -16.52 -15.80 9.42
C TYR A 333 -15.63 -14.61 9.81
N TYR A 334 -16.13 -13.61 10.54
CA TYR A 334 -15.44 -12.36 10.87
C TYR A 334 -15.34 -12.06 12.37
N ALA A 335 -15.85 -12.93 13.26
CA ALA A 335 -15.89 -12.67 14.72
C ALA A 335 -14.56 -12.17 15.29
N ASP A 336 -13.42 -12.76 14.88
CA ASP A 336 -12.07 -12.40 15.37
C ASP A 336 -11.67 -10.94 15.05
N THR A 337 -12.34 -10.31 14.08
CA THR A 337 -12.11 -8.94 13.63
C THR A 337 -13.24 -7.99 14.02
N MET A 338 -14.24 -8.46 14.76
CA MET A 338 -15.31 -7.65 15.32
C MET A 338 -14.98 -7.25 16.76
N PHE A 339 -15.46 -6.08 17.19
CA PHE A 339 -15.38 -5.73 18.61
C PHE A 339 -16.16 -6.74 19.45
N PRO A 340 -15.69 -7.07 20.67
CA PRO A 340 -16.40 -7.97 21.57
C PRO A 340 -17.86 -7.53 21.79
N PRO A 341 -18.79 -8.48 22.01
CA PRO A 341 -20.18 -8.16 22.26
C PRO A 341 -20.35 -7.34 23.54
N ILE A 342 -21.35 -6.46 23.52
CA ILE A 342 -21.93 -5.82 24.69
C ILE A 342 -23.13 -6.66 25.10
N GLN A 343 -23.06 -7.26 26.29
CA GLN A 343 -24.18 -8.00 26.84
C GLN A 343 -25.25 -7.04 27.37
N PHE A 344 -26.47 -7.16 26.85
CA PHE A 344 -27.61 -6.36 27.29
C PHE A 344 -28.87 -7.23 27.33
N GLU A 345 -29.51 -7.32 28.49
CA GLU A 345 -30.74 -8.10 28.71
C GLU A 345 -30.65 -9.58 28.25
N GLY A 346 -29.48 -10.20 28.44
CA GLY A 346 -29.25 -11.60 28.03
C GLY A 346 -29.08 -11.81 26.52
N VAL A 347 -28.91 -10.73 25.75
CA VAL A 347 -28.64 -10.76 24.31
C VAL A 347 -27.30 -10.08 24.03
N ASP A 348 -26.52 -10.68 23.13
CA ASP A 348 -25.28 -10.08 22.65
C ASP A 348 -25.58 -9.03 21.57
N TYR A 349 -25.12 -7.80 21.82
CA TYR A 349 -25.12 -6.71 20.86
C TYR A 349 -23.71 -6.45 20.36
N TYR A 350 -23.57 -6.16 19.08
CA TYR A 350 -22.29 -5.88 18.44
C TYR A 350 -22.29 -4.50 17.81
N LEU A 351 -21.17 -3.80 17.94
CA LEU A 351 -20.86 -2.66 17.07
C LEU A 351 -20.78 -3.17 15.62
N LYS A 352 -21.36 -2.42 14.68
CA LYS A 352 -21.39 -2.85 13.29
C LYS A 352 -19.99 -2.82 12.68
N ALA A 353 -19.57 -3.94 12.09
CA ALA A 353 -18.31 -4.03 11.34
C ALA A 353 -18.48 -3.66 9.85
N MET A 354 -19.74 -3.61 9.38
CA MET A 354 -20.14 -3.31 8.00
C MET A 354 -21.62 -2.96 7.91
N ASN A 355 -22.00 -2.26 6.83
CA ASN A 355 -23.37 -1.73 6.66
C ASN A 355 -24.31 -2.67 5.90
N CYS A 356 -23.78 -3.63 5.13
CA CYS A 356 -24.56 -4.54 4.28
C CYS A 356 -25.76 -5.21 4.97
N PRO A 357 -25.68 -5.72 6.22
CA PRO A 357 -26.81 -6.42 6.83
C PRO A 357 -27.99 -5.47 7.07
N MET A 358 -27.72 -4.21 7.39
CA MET A 358 -28.76 -3.20 7.60
C MET A 358 -29.40 -2.73 6.29
N HIS A 359 -28.61 -2.59 5.21
CA HIS A 359 -29.13 -2.22 3.89
C HIS A 359 -30.06 -3.31 3.34
N ASN A 360 -29.75 -4.59 3.61
CA ASN A 360 -30.66 -5.70 3.29
C ASN A 360 -32.01 -5.61 4.01
N LEU A 361 -32.04 -5.13 5.27
CA LEU A 361 -33.29 -4.88 5.98
C LEU A 361 -34.11 -3.76 5.33
N ILE A 362 -33.46 -2.72 4.81
CA ILE A 362 -34.11 -1.62 4.08
C ILE A 362 -34.71 -2.14 2.76
N PHE A 363 -33.97 -2.97 2.02
CA PHE A 363 -34.50 -3.62 0.82
C PHE A 363 -35.76 -4.42 1.15
N ARG A 364 -35.68 -5.28 2.17
CA ARG A 364 -36.72 -6.22 2.61
C ARG A 364 -37.94 -5.55 3.26
N ALA A 365 -37.84 -4.30 3.70
CA ALA A 365 -38.91 -3.62 4.46
C ALA A 365 -40.25 -3.53 3.71
N ARG A 366 -40.25 -3.61 2.37
CA ARG A 366 -41.45 -3.68 1.54
C ARG A 366 -41.21 -4.49 0.27
N GLY A 367 -42.30 -4.88 -0.39
CA GLY A 367 -42.22 -5.49 -1.72
C GLY A 367 -41.54 -4.57 -2.75
N ARG A 368 -40.76 -5.16 -3.64
CA ARG A 368 -39.99 -4.48 -4.71
C ARG A 368 -40.43 -4.99 -6.08
N SER A 369 -40.54 -4.09 -7.06
CA SER A 369 -40.76 -4.42 -8.48
C SER A 369 -39.46 -4.35 -9.27
N TYR A 370 -39.31 -5.15 -10.33
CA TYR A 370 -38.18 -5.04 -11.26
C TYR A 370 -38.00 -3.62 -11.84
N ARG A 371 -39.08 -2.83 -11.89
CA ARG A 371 -39.05 -1.43 -12.37
C ARG A 371 -38.32 -0.47 -11.43
N GLU A 372 -38.17 -0.85 -10.17
CA GLU A 372 -37.40 -0.09 -9.17
C GLU A 372 -35.91 -0.44 -9.22
N LEU A 373 -35.52 -1.48 -9.97
CA LEU A 373 -34.13 -1.91 -10.10
C LEU A 373 -33.50 -1.27 -11.35
N PRO A 374 -32.24 -0.80 -11.27
CA PRO A 374 -31.33 -0.93 -10.12
C PRO A 374 -31.62 0.06 -8.97
N LEU A 375 -31.74 -0.46 -7.75
CA LEU A 375 -31.89 0.32 -6.53
C LEU A 375 -30.52 0.51 -5.88
N ARG A 376 -30.11 1.76 -5.63
CA ARG A 376 -28.77 2.07 -5.13
C ARG A 376 -28.81 2.73 -3.76
N LEU A 377 -28.62 1.96 -2.69
CA LEU A 377 -28.56 2.52 -1.34
C LEU A 377 -27.15 3.02 -1.03
N PHE A 378 -27.04 4.19 -0.42
CA PHE A 378 -25.76 4.80 -0.04
C PHE A 378 -25.79 5.32 1.40
N GLU A 379 -24.70 5.12 2.12
CA GLU A 379 -24.54 5.61 3.49
C GLU A 379 -23.07 5.97 3.75
N PHE A 380 -22.82 7.12 4.40
CA PHE A 380 -21.55 7.33 5.11
C PHE A 380 -21.57 6.53 6.42
N GLY A 381 -21.44 5.22 6.29
CA GLY A 381 -21.67 4.27 7.35
C GLY A 381 -20.44 4.14 8.25
N THR A 382 -20.56 4.61 9.49
CA THR A 382 -19.47 4.44 10.47
C THR A 382 -19.50 3.05 11.09
N VAL A 383 -18.40 2.33 10.91
CA VAL A 383 -18.21 0.94 11.31
C VAL A 383 -16.97 0.80 12.20
N TYR A 384 -16.92 -0.31 12.93
CA TYR A 384 -15.87 -0.59 13.89
C TYR A 384 -15.25 -1.96 13.64
N ARG A 385 -13.92 -2.00 13.49
CA ARG A 385 -13.15 -3.22 13.27
C ARG A 385 -12.10 -3.39 14.36
N TYR A 386 -12.01 -4.60 14.89
CA TYR A 386 -11.05 -4.96 15.92
C TYR A 386 -9.68 -5.24 15.30
N GLU A 387 -9.02 -4.18 14.84
CA GLU A 387 -7.63 -4.25 14.37
C GLU A 387 -6.68 -4.43 15.57
N LYS A 388 -5.76 -5.39 15.45
CA LYS A 388 -4.73 -5.62 16.49
C LYS A 388 -3.91 -4.34 16.70
N SER A 389 -3.54 -4.02 17.94
CA SER A 389 -2.87 -2.73 18.24
C SER A 389 -1.59 -2.52 17.43
N GLY A 390 -0.83 -3.61 17.14
CA GLY A 390 0.40 -3.54 16.35
C GLY A 390 0.21 -3.28 14.84
N VAL A 391 -1.03 -3.32 14.31
CA VAL A 391 -1.31 -3.06 12.90
C VAL A 391 -1.98 -1.71 12.63
N VAL A 392 -2.45 -1.02 13.68
CA VAL A 392 -3.02 0.32 13.56
C VAL A 392 -1.94 1.29 13.07
N HIS A 393 -2.26 2.10 12.07
CA HIS A 393 -1.29 3.02 11.46
C HIS A 393 -1.94 4.31 10.98
N GLY A 394 -1.85 5.35 11.82
CA GLY A 394 -2.40 6.67 11.53
C GLY A 394 -3.85 6.58 11.03
N LEU A 395 -4.16 7.28 9.95
CA LEU A 395 -5.48 7.22 9.29
C LEU A 395 -5.60 6.07 8.28
N THR A 396 -4.49 5.48 7.84
CA THR A 396 -4.52 4.41 6.82
C THR A 396 -5.05 3.08 7.34
N ARG A 397 -4.97 2.85 8.66
CA ARG A 397 -5.52 1.65 9.32
C ARG A 397 -5.99 2.00 10.73
N VAL A 398 -7.31 2.11 10.88
CA VAL A 398 -8.02 2.58 12.08
C VAL A 398 -9.04 1.55 12.56
N ARG A 399 -9.54 1.71 13.79
CA ARG A 399 -10.58 0.86 14.37
C ARG A 399 -11.98 1.42 14.18
N GLY A 400 -12.14 2.74 14.24
CA GLY A 400 -13.37 3.44 13.90
C GLY A 400 -13.19 4.15 12.57
N LEU A 401 -14.04 3.83 11.60
CA LEU A 401 -13.96 4.40 10.25
C LEU A 401 -15.33 4.67 9.67
N THR A 402 -15.43 5.66 8.81
CA THR A 402 -16.62 5.96 8.02
C THR A 402 -16.39 5.56 6.58
N GLN A 403 -17.16 4.59 6.10
CA GLN A 403 -17.11 4.16 4.70
C GLN A 403 -18.13 4.94 3.87
N ASP A 404 -17.77 5.33 2.65
CA ASP A 404 -18.70 5.84 1.63
C ASP A 404 -19.41 4.65 0.96
N ASP A 405 -20.10 3.88 1.79
CA ASP A 405 -20.54 2.53 1.48
C ASP A 405 -21.85 2.53 0.68
N SER A 406 -21.98 1.56 -0.22
CA SER A 406 -23.16 1.43 -1.05
C SER A 406 -23.45 -0.02 -1.39
N HIS A 407 -24.75 -0.34 -1.36
CA HIS A 407 -25.30 -1.62 -1.75
C HIS A 407 -26.31 -1.41 -2.87
N ILE A 408 -26.00 -1.95 -4.04
CA ILE A 408 -26.82 -1.82 -5.23
C ILE A 408 -27.51 -3.13 -5.50
N TYR A 409 -28.83 -3.09 -5.60
CA TYR A 409 -29.66 -4.24 -5.93
C TYR A 409 -30.08 -4.13 -7.38
N CYS A 410 -29.69 -5.08 -8.21
CA CYS A 410 -30.04 -5.11 -9.63
C CYS A 410 -30.50 -6.51 -10.05
N THR A 411 -31.11 -6.63 -11.23
CA THR A 411 -31.36 -7.94 -11.82
C THR A 411 -30.06 -8.56 -12.34
N ARG A 412 -30.03 -9.88 -12.58
CA ARG A 412 -28.86 -10.54 -13.19
C ARG A 412 -28.55 -9.96 -14.56
N GLU A 413 -29.57 -9.60 -15.34
CA GLU A 413 -29.42 -9.01 -16.68
C GLU A 413 -28.85 -7.58 -16.63
N GLN A 414 -29.12 -6.83 -15.55
CA GLN A 414 -28.62 -5.47 -15.35
C GLN A 414 -27.17 -5.42 -14.84
N MET A 415 -26.70 -6.51 -14.20
CA MET A 415 -25.42 -6.56 -13.49
C MET A 415 -24.21 -6.08 -14.33
N PRO A 416 -23.98 -6.54 -15.58
CA PRO A 416 -22.82 -6.10 -16.36
C PRO A 416 -22.82 -4.59 -16.64
N GLY A 417 -24.00 -4.03 -16.95
CA GLY A 417 -24.17 -2.59 -17.21
C GLY A 417 -23.98 -1.74 -15.96
N GLU A 418 -24.41 -2.23 -14.80
CA GLU A 418 -24.17 -1.55 -13.52
C GLU A 418 -22.71 -1.60 -13.11
N LEU A 419 -22.03 -2.73 -13.23
CA LEU A 419 -20.59 -2.84 -12.96
C LEU A 419 -19.76 -1.88 -13.82
N SER A 420 -20.10 -1.76 -15.11
CA SER A 420 -19.42 -0.83 -16.03
C SER A 420 -19.60 0.64 -15.60
N LYS A 421 -20.84 1.04 -15.27
CA LYS A 421 -21.12 2.40 -14.77
C LYS A 421 -20.41 2.68 -13.45
N LEU A 422 -20.34 1.69 -12.56
CA LEU A 422 -19.66 1.82 -11.27
C LEU A 422 -18.17 2.03 -11.43
N LEU A 423 -17.52 1.24 -12.29
CA LEU A 423 -16.10 1.39 -12.55
C LEU A 423 -15.80 2.79 -13.12
N THR A 424 -16.58 3.26 -14.10
CA THR A 424 -16.43 4.63 -14.63
C THR A 424 -16.63 5.69 -13.55
N PHE A 425 -17.67 5.56 -12.72
CA PHE A 425 -17.96 6.50 -11.63
C PHE A 425 -16.82 6.56 -10.60
N VAL A 426 -16.23 5.42 -10.25
CA VAL A 426 -15.06 5.33 -9.38
C VAL A 426 -13.88 6.10 -9.97
N LEU A 427 -13.53 5.81 -11.22
CA LEU A 427 -12.36 6.40 -11.89
C LEU A 427 -12.51 7.91 -12.06
N GLU A 428 -13.69 8.38 -12.47
CA GLU A 428 -13.99 9.82 -12.54
C GLU A 428 -13.85 10.49 -11.18
N LEU A 429 -14.46 9.92 -10.13
CA LEU A 429 -14.40 10.53 -8.80
C LEU A 429 -12.96 10.62 -8.29
N LEU A 430 -12.14 9.57 -8.46
CA LEU A 430 -10.74 9.58 -8.03
C LEU A 430 -9.90 10.59 -8.82
N ARG A 431 -10.17 10.76 -10.13
CA ARG A 431 -9.53 11.80 -10.98
C ARG A 431 -9.83 13.21 -10.50
N ASP A 432 -11.05 13.47 -10.04
CA ASP A 432 -11.40 14.78 -9.48
C ASP A 432 -10.55 15.13 -8.25
N TYR A 433 -10.04 14.12 -7.52
CA TYR A 433 -9.11 14.29 -6.41
C TYR A 433 -7.63 14.28 -6.82
N GLY A 434 -7.31 14.23 -8.11
CA GLY A 434 -5.95 14.29 -8.65
C GLY A 434 -5.23 12.93 -8.73
N LEU A 435 -5.97 11.82 -8.63
CA LEU A 435 -5.43 10.48 -8.88
C LEU A 435 -5.78 10.07 -10.31
N ASP A 436 -4.79 9.85 -11.16
CA ASP A 436 -4.99 9.59 -12.60
C ASP A 436 -4.31 8.30 -13.10
N ASP A 437 -3.31 7.79 -12.38
CA ASP A 437 -2.61 6.55 -12.68
C ASP A 437 -3.25 5.35 -11.95
N PHE A 438 -3.99 4.55 -12.72
CA PHE A 438 -4.74 3.40 -12.22
C PHE A 438 -4.35 2.09 -12.89
N TYR A 439 -4.45 1.00 -12.12
CA TYR A 439 -4.60 -0.34 -12.66
C TYR A 439 -5.64 -1.12 -11.83
N LEU A 440 -6.08 -2.25 -12.34
CA LEU A 440 -7.12 -3.07 -11.73
C LEU A 440 -6.55 -4.40 -11.25
N GLU A 441 -7.05 -4.87 -10.13
CA GLU A 441 -6.81 -6.24 -9.65
C GLU A 441 -8.13 -7.01 -9.65
N LEU A 442 -8.15 -8.15 -10.33
CA LEU A 442 -9.28 -9.09 -10.30
C LEU A 442 -9.00 -10.16 -9.25
N SER A 443 -9.65 -10.04 -8.10
CA SER A 443 -9.50 -11.03 -7.05
C SER A 443 -10.52 -12.15 -7.20
N THR A 444 -10.02 -13.38 -7.30
CA THR A 444 -10.80 -14.62 -7.49
C THR A 444 -10.64 -15.56 -6.30
N ARG A 445 -11.41 -16.66 -6.28
CA ARG A 445 -11.26 -17.70 -5.25
C ARG A 445 -10.03 -18.56 -5.47
N ASP A 446 -9.46 -19.04 -4.37
CA ASP A 446 -8.46 -20.11 -4.31
C ASP A 446 -9.12 -21.40 -3.77
N ASP A 447 -8.34 -22.47 -3.57
CA ASP A 447 -8.84 -23.77 -3.09
C ASP A 447 -9.14 -23.83 -1.58
N SER A 448 -9.05 -22.70 -0.86
CA SER A 448 -9.31 -22.66 0.58
C SER A 448 -10.80 -22.80 0.92
N PRO A 449 -11.13 -23.36 2.10
CA PRO A 449 -12.52 -23.57 2.51
C PRO A 449 -13.25 -22.28 2.93
N LYS A 450 -12.64 -21.10 2.74
CA LYS A 450 -13.23 -19.82 3.17
C LYS A 450 -14.36 -19.34 2.24
N PHE A 451 -14.39 -19.81 0.99
CA PHE A 451 -15.35 -19.34 -0.01
C PHE A 451 -16.67 -20.10 0.06
N ILE A 452 -17.78 -19.37 -0.08
CA ILE A 452 -19.14 -19.91 -0.04
C ILE A 452 -19.89 -19.56 -1.33
N GLY A 453 -20.99 -20.26 -1.59
CA GLY A 453 -21.84 -20.06 -2.78
C GLY A 453 -21.63 -21.12 -3.85
N ASP A 454 -22.38 -20.99 -4.94
CA ASP A 454 -22.41 -21.95 -6.06
C ASP A 454 -21.28 -21.67 -7.07
N ASP A 455 -20.69 -22.73 -7.62
CA ASP A 455 -19.61 -22.63 -8.61
C ASP A 455 -20.02 -21.87 -9.89
N ALA A 456 -21.26 -22.00 -10.33
CA ALA A 456 -21.80 -21.31 -11.49
C ALA A 456 -21.93 -19.80 -11.22
N ASP A 457 -22.40 -19.42 -10.02
CA ASP A 457 -22.48 -18.02 -9.62
C ASP A 457 -21.08 -17.38 -9.53
N TRP A 458 -20.09 -18.12 -9.01
CA TRP A 458 -18.69 -17.67 -8.99
C TRP A 458 -18.11 -17.48 -10.40
N ALA A 459 -18.36 -18.43 -11.31
CA ALA A 459 -17.91 -18.34 -12.69
C ALA A 459 -18.57 -17.15 -13.42
N GLU A 460 -19.88 -16.96 -13.25
CA GLU A 460 -20.63 -15.85 -13.83
C GLU A 460 -20.09 -14.49 -13.34
N ALA A 461 -19.99 -14.28 -12.02
CA ALA A 461 -19.51 -13.01 -11.49
C ALA A 461 -18.05 -12.73 -11.85
N THR A 462 -17.19 -13.75 -11.84
CA THR A 462 -15.78 -13.58 -12.21
C THR A 462 -15.65 -13.15 -13.67
N GLU A 463 -16.40 -13.79 -14.57
CA GLU A 463 -16.36 -13.47 -15.99
C GLU A 463 -16.93 -12.08 -16.28
N VAL A 464 -18.03 -11.70 -15.65
CA VAL A 464 -18.62 -10.36 -15.84
C VAL A 464 -17.70 -9.27 -15.31
N LEU A 465 -17.04 -9.49 -14.16
CA LEU A 465 -16.02 -8.57 -13.65
C LEU A 465 -14.83 -8.48 -14.61
N ARG A 466 -14.28 -9.63 -15.05
CA ARG A 466 -13.16 -9.67 -16.00
C ARG A 466 -13.47 -8.89 -17.28
N ALA A 467 -14.62 -9.15 -17.90
CA ALA A 467 -15.05 -8.45 -19.11
C ALA A 467 -15.24 -6.94 -18.88
N THR A 468 -15.79 -6.54 -17.73
CA THR A 468 -15.95 -5.13 -17.34
C THR A 468 -14.60 -4.44 -17.18
N ALA A 469 -13.64 -5.10 -16.52
CA ALA A 469 -12.30 -4.59 -16.31
C ALA A 469 -11.53 -4.45 -17.63
N GLU A 470 -11.54 -5.47 -18.48
CA GLU A 470 -10.87 -5.44 -19.80
C GLU A 470 -11.45 -4.36 -20.71
N ALA A 471 -12.78 -4.17 -20.70
CA ALA A 471 -13.44 -3.13 -21.47
C ALA A 471 -13.07 -1.70 -21.03
N SER A 472 -12.57 -1.52 -19.81
CA SER A 472 -12.10 -0.20 -19.32
C SER A 472 -10.79 0.25 -19.97
N GLY A 473 -10.03 -0.68 -20.57
CA GLY A 473 -8.71 -0.42 -21.14
C GLY A 473 -7.58 -0.28 -20.13
N LEU A 474 -7.85 -0.48 -18.83
CA LEU A 474 -6.83 -0.50 -17.78
C LEU A 474 -6.15 -1.86 -17.68
N ASP A 475 -4.88 -1.86 -17.24
CA ASP A 475 -4.15 -3.09 -16.94
C ASP A 475 -4.87 -3.89 -15.86
N LEU A 476 -5.11 -5.18 -16.14
CA LEU A 476 -5.79 -6.10 -15.23
C LEU A 476 -4.82 -7.16 -14.69
N VAL A 477 -4.58 -7.12 -13.39
CA VAL A 477 -3.69 -8.05 -12.69
C VAL A 477 -4.52 -9.12 -11.96
N PRO A 478 -4.19 -10.41 -12.08
CA PRO A 478 -4.87 -11.45 -11.33
C PRO A 478 -4.44 -11.45 -9.85
N ASP A 479 -5.42 -11.59 -8.95
CA ASP A 479 -5.23 -11.68 -7.49
C ASP A 479 -5.92 -12.93 -6.91
N PRO A 480 -5.43 -14.14 -7.23
CA PRO A 480 -6.06 -15.38 -6.79
C PRO A 480 -6.02 -15.51 -5.26
N GLY A 481 -7.19 -15.79 -4.67
CA GLY A 481 -7.37 -15.89 -3.23
C GLY A 481 -7.73 -14.57 -2.54
N GLY A 482 -7.63 -13.42 -3.22
CA GLY A 482 -7.95 -12.11 -2.66
C GLY A 482 -9.44 -11.76 -2.63
N ALA A 483 -10.31 -12.61 -3.17
CA ALA A 483 -11.77 -12.41 -3.19
C ALA A 483 -12.36 -12.35 -1.77
N ALA A 484 -13.54 -11.73 -1.65
CA ALA A 484 -14.32 -11.84 -0.43
C ALA A 484 -14.87 -13.28 -0.31
N TYR A 485 -15.21 -13.70 0.91
CA TYR A 485 -15.73 -15.05 1.13
C TYR A 485 -17.01 -15.36 0.34
N TYR A 486 -17.82 -14.33 0.02
CA TYR A 486 -19.10 -14.44 -0.69
C TYR A 486 -19.03 -14.18 -2.20
N GLY A 487 -17.88 -13.75 -2.75
CA GLY A 487 -17.80 -13.46 -4.19
C GLY A 487 -16.52 -12.75 -4.66
N PRO A 488 -16.30 -12.73 -5.99
CA PRO A 488 -15.15 -12.09 -6.60
C PRO A 488 -15.26 -10.56 -6.56
N LYS A 489 -14.13 -9.87 -6.76
CA LYS A 489 -14.09 -8.40 -6.72
C LYS A 489 -13.08 -7.83 -7.71
N ILE A 490 -13.35 -6.61 -8.16
CA ILE A 490 -12.36 -5.73 -8.76
C ILE A 490 -11.92 -4.72 -7.72
N SER A 491 -10.61 -4.56 -7.57
CA SER A 491 -10.00 -3.51 -6.76
C SER A 491 -9.34 -2.48 -7.67
N VAL A 492 -9.62 -1.20 -7.46
CA VAL A 492 -8.96 -0.10 -8.19
C VAL A 492 -7.72 0.29 -7.40
N GLN A 493 -6.57 0.12 -8.01
CA GLN A 493 -5.27 0.47 -7.47
C GLN A 493 -4.84 1.81 -8.07
N ALA A 494 -4.45 2.78 -7.22
CA ALA A 494 -3.97 4.09 -7.66
C ALA A 494 -2.52 4.31 -7.22
N ARG A 495 -1.67 4.83 -8.11
CA ARG A 495 -0.33 5.27 -7.75
C ARG A 495 -0.36 6.73 -7.29
N ASP A 496 0.27 7.02 -6.16
CA ASP A 496 0.39 8.39 -5.65
C ASP A 496 1.52 9.19 -6.34
N ALA A 497 1.67 10.47 -5.98
CA ALA A 497 2.64 11.38 -6.58
C ALA A 497 4.12 10.96 -6.45
N ILE A 498 4.42 9.93 -5.65
CA ILE A 498 5.77 9.35 -5.51
C ILE A 498 5.83 7.89 -5.95
N GLY A 499 4.79 7.40 -6.64
CA GLY A 499 4.75 6.07 -7.24
C GLY A 499 4.36 4.93 -6.29
N ARG A 500 3.87 5.23 -5.08
CA ARG A 500 3.38 4.17 -4.17
C ARG A 500 1.96 3.79 -4.57
N THR A 501 1.69 2.49 -4.57
CA THR A 501 0.37 1.95 -4.87
C THR A 501 -0.51 1.93 -3.64
N TRP A 502 -1.76 2.36 -3.83
CA TRP A 502 -2.81 2.24 -2.82
C TRP A 502 -4.07 1.63 -3.45
N GLN A 503 -4.60 0.59 -2.81
CA GLN A 503 -5.93 0.09 -3.15
C GLN A 503 -6.96 1.14 -2.76
N MET A 504 -7.64 1.80 -3.68
CA MET A 504 -8.60 2.87 -3.38
C MET A 504 -10.00 2.32 -3.19
N SER A 505 -10.52 1.70 -4.23
CA SER A 505 -11.92 1.31 -4.32
C SER A 505 -12.06 -0.18 -4.51
N THR A 506 -13.24 -0.71 -4.18
CA THR A 506 -13.56 -2.12 -4.42
C THR A 506 -14.98 -2.24 -4.94
N ILE A 507 -15.19 -3.08 -5.94
CA ILE A 507 -16.50 -3.45 -6.49
C ILE A 507 -16.62 -4.96 -6.38
N GLN A 508 -17.63 -5.44 -5.64
CA GLN A 508 -17.79 -6.85 -5.30
C GLN A 508 -19.20 -7.32 -5.66
N VAL A 509 -19.31 -8.52 -6.22
CA VAL A 509 -20.60 -9.14 -6.54
C VAL A 509 -20.96 -10.12 -5.43
N ASP A 510 -22.18 -10.02 -4.89
CA ASP A 510 -22.69 -10.89 -3.83
C ASP A 510 -24.06 -11.48 -4.21
N PHE A 511 -24.09 -12.79 -4.39
CA PHE A 511 -25.32 -13.58 -4.55
C PHE A 511 -25.80 -14.22 -3.24
N ASN A 512 -24.92 -14.31 -2.23
CA ASN A 512 -25.13 -15.04 -1.00
C ASN A 512 -25.96 -14.25 0.03
N GLN A 513 -25.67 -12.96 0.26
CA GLN A 513 -26.48 -12.20 1.21
C GLN A 513 -27.94 -12.01 0.77
N PRO A 514 -28.26 -11.71 -0.51
CA PRO A 514 -29.65 -11.71 -0.94
C PRO A 514 -30.39 -13.01 -0.62
N ALA A 515 -29.74 -14.17 -0.79
CA ALA A 515 -30.32 -15.47 -0.42
C ALA A 515 -30.53 -15.62 1.09
N ARG A 516 -29.50 -15.31 1.89
CA ARG A 516 -29.54 -15.42 3.36
C ARG A 516 -30.62 -14.54 4.00
N PHE A 517 -30.93 -13.40 3.41
CA PHE A 517 -31.97 -12.50 3.90
C PHE A 517 -33.35 -12.76 3.31
N GLY A 518 -33.45 -13.68 2.33
CA GLY A 518 -34.68 -13.94 1.58
C GLY A 518 -35.15 -12.71 0.79
N LEU A 519 -34.22 -12.01 0.13
CA LEU A 519 -34.55 -10.82 -0.65
C LEU A 519 -35.19 -11.22 -1.98
N GLU A 520 -36.33 -10.62 -2.30
CA GLU A 520 -37.06 -10.90 -3.53
C GLU A 520 -37.59 -9.61 -4.18
N TYR A 521 -37.71 -9.61 -5.50
CA TYR A 521 -38.47 -8.63 -6.27
C TYR A 521 -39.46 -9.34 -7.21
N GLN A 522 -40.53 -8.63 -7.58
CA GLN A 522 -41.48 -9.09 -8.59
C GLN A 522 -40.94 -8.79 -9.99
N ALA A 523 -40.69 -9.84 -10.76
CA ALA A 523 -40.22 -9.77 -12.15
C ALA A 523 -41.35 -9.39 -13.11
N ALA A 524 -40.98 -9.07 -14.36
CA ALA A 524 -41.93 -8.64 -15.38
C ALA A 524 -42.97 -9.72 -15.76
N ASP A 525 -42.62 -10.99 -15.58
CA ASP A 525 -43.48 -12.16 -15.78
C ASP A 525 -44.36 -12.49 -14.57
N GLY A 526 -44.29 -11.69 -13.50
CA GLY A 526 -45.03 -11.90 -12.25
C GLY A 526 -44.39 -12.88 -11.28
N THR A 527 -43.29 -13.54 -11.65
CA THR A 527 -42.52 -14.41 -10.74
C THR A 527 -41.76 -13.60 -9.69
N ARG A 528 -41.40 -14.25 -8.58
CA ARG A 528 -40.48 -13.67 -7.61
C ARG A 528 -39.06 -14.13 -7.92
N LYS A 529 -38.14 -13.18 -8.01
CA LYS A 529 -36.72 -13.43 -8.28
C LYS A 529 -35.86 -12.77 -7.22
N GLN A 530 -34.70 -13.35 -6.97
CA GLN A 530 -33.70 -12.80 -6.08
C GLN A 530 -32.86 -11.74 -6.81
N PRO A 531 -32.60 -10.56 -6.21
CA PRO A 531 -31.71 -9.58 -6.79
C PRO A 531 -30.24 -10.01 -6.64
N VAL A 532 -29.38 -9.47 -7.50
CA VAL A 532 -27.93 -9.44 -7.30
C VAL A 532 -27.62 -8.23 -6.44
N MET A 533 -26.70 -8.38 -5.47
CA MET A 533 -26.20 -7.26 -4.68
C MET A 533 -24.77 -6.92 -5.09
N LEU A 534 -24.50 -5.66 -5.36
CA LEU A 534 -23.16 -5.14 -5.61
C LEU A 534 -22.72 -4.31 -4.40
N HIS A 535 -21.61 -4.69 -3.79
CA HIS A 535 -20.97 -3.90 -2.75
C HIS A 535 -19.94 -2.99 -3.37
N ARG A 536 -19.90 -1.74 -2.92
CA ARG A 536 -18.80 -0.86 -3.28
C ARG A 536 -18.54 0.22 -2.26
N ALA A 537 -17.26 0.61 -2.21
CA ALA A 537 -16.77 1.80 -1.54
C ALA A 537 -15.75 2.46 -2.48
N LEU A 538 -15.84 3.78 -2.68
CA LEU A 538 -14.94 4.49 -3.60
C LEU A 538 -13.69 4.93 -2.86
N PHE A 539 -13.87 5.60 -1.73
CA PHE A 539 -12.75 6.01 -0.86
C PHE A 539 -12.24 4.84 -0.01
N GLY A 540 -13.05 3.77 0.10
CA GLY A 540 -12.88 2.71 1.08
C GLY A 540 -13.32 3.20 2.45
N SER A 541 -12.58 4.13 3.03
CA SER A 541 -12.99 4.91 4.20
C SER A 541 -12.52 6.35 4.07
N ILE A 542 -13.27 7.28 4.65
CA ILE A 542 -12.94 8.71 4.69
C ILE A 542 -11.59 8.93 5.35
N GLU A 543 -11.31 8.25 6.47
CA GLU A 543 -10.04 8.33 7.18
C GLU A 543 -8.88 7.93 6.28
N ARG A 544 -8.95 6.74 5.67
CA ARG A 544 -7.87 6.23 4.82
C ARG A 544 -7.64 7.12 3.62
N PHE A 545 -8.70 7.52 2.93
CA PHE A 545 -8.58 8.39 1.76
C PHE A 545 -8.04 9.77 2.13
N PHE A 546 -8.45 10.34 3.26
CA PHE A 546 -7.86 11.58 3.80
C PHE A 546 -6.36 11.43 4.04
N GLY A 547 -5.93 10.32 4.65
CA GLY A 547 -4.52 10.00 4.83
C GLY A 547 -3.77 9.99 3.50
N VAL A 548 -4.27 9.23 2.53
CA VAL A 548 -3.70 9.12 1.17
C VAL A 548 -3.59 10.49 0.50
N LEU A 549 -4.65 11.31 0.53
CA LEU A 549 -4.63 12.65 -0.07
C LEU A 549 -3.62 13.58 0.63
N THR A 550 -3.50 13.47 1.95
CA THR A 550 -2.51 14.25 2.72
C THR A 550 -1.10 13.92 2.23
N GLU A 551 -0.78 12.65 1.97
CA GLU A 551 0.55 12.25 1.48
C GLU A 551 0.75 12.57 -0.01
N HIS A 552 -0.28 12.33 -0.83
CA HIS A 552 -0.29 12.63 -2.26
C HIS A 552 0.03 14.12 -2.52
N TYR A 553 -0.59 15.02 -1.75
CA TYR A 553 -0.34 16.46 -1.85
C TYR A 553 0.81 16.97 -0.99
N ALA A 554 1.49 16.11 -0.21
CA ALA A 554 2.45 16.54 0.82
C ALA A 554 1.88 17.64 1.74
N GLY A 555 0.58 17.54 2.07
CA GLY A 555 -0.20 18.51 2.84
C GLY A 555 -0.58 19.80 2.11
N ALA A 556 -0.13 20.01 0.87
CA ALA A 556 -0.42 21.19 0.07
C ALA A 556 -1.68 20.98 -0.77
N PHE A 557 -2.82 20.78 -0.10
CA PHE A 557 -4.10 20.47 -0.74
C PHE A 557 -4.46 21.46 -1.86
N PRO A 558 -5.16 21.01 -2.92
CA PRO A 558 -5.79 21.88 -3.91
C PRO A 558 -6.63 22.97 -3.25
N ALA A 559 -6.79 24.11 -3.93
CA ALA A 559 -7.49 25.26 -3.36
C ALA A 559 -8.91 24.88 -2.89
N TRP A 560 -9.63 24.06 -3.64
CA TRP A 560 -10.99 23.64 -3.30
C TRP A 560 -11.07 22.75 -2.03
N LEU A 561 -10.00 22.04 -1.66
CA LEU A 561 -9.92 21.23 -0.44
C LEU A 561 -9.25 21.95 0.73
N ALA A 562 -8.41 22.95 0.47
CA ALA A 562 -7.60 23.60 1.49
C ALA A 562 -8.45 24.16 2.65
N PRO A 563 -8.09 23.90 3.92
CA PRO A 563 -8.91 24.31 5.06
C PRO A 563 -8.96 25.83 5.22
N VAL A 564 -7.86 26.50 4.90
CA VAL A 564 -7.79 27.94 4.67
C VAL A 564 -7.35 28.12 3.21
N GLN A 565 -8.21 28.74 2.40
CA GLN A 565 -7.96 28.95 0.99
C GLN A 565 -7.17 30.24 0.77
N VAL A 566 -7.56 31.30 1.48
CA VAL A 566 -6.96 32.62 1.37
C VAL A 566 -6.62 33.17 2.76
N VAL A 567 -5.42 33.72 2.90
CA VAL A 567 -5.03 34.52 4.07
C VAL A 567 -4.64 35.93 3.64
N GLY A 568 -5.32 36.93 4.20
CA GLY A 568 -4.91 38.33 4.12
C GLY A 568 -3.81 38.61 5.13
N ILE A 569 -2.69 39.18 4.67
CA ILE A 569 -1.52 39.53 5.47
C ILE A 569 -1.31 41.05 5.35
N PRO A 570 -1.70 41.84 6.36
CA PRO A 570 -1.48 43.28 6.33
C PRO A 570 0.02 43.61 6.46
N ILE A 571 0.50 44.61 5.71
CA ILE A 571 1.88 45.11 5.88
C ILE A 571 2.02 45.84 7.22
N ARG A 572 0.99 46.60 7.59
CA ARG A 572 0.86 47.32 8.87
C ARG A 572 -0.57 47.21 9.40
N GLU A 573 -0.75 47.49 10.69
CA GLU A 573 -2.04 47.35 11.38
C GLU A 573 -3.17 48.15 10.71
N ASP A 574 -2.87 49.33 10.18
CA ASP A 574 -3.80 50.21 9.45
C ASP A 574 -4.34 49.62 8.13
N HIS A 575 -3.72 48.56 7.60
CA HIS A 575 -4.20 47.85 6.40
C HIS A 575 -5.17 46.70 6.72
N THR A 576 -5.41 46.41 8.00
CA THR A 576 -6.20 45.26 8.45
C THR A 576 -7.67 45.37 8.01
N ASP A 577 -8.29 46.54 8.17
CA ASP A 577 -9.69 46.77 7.79
C ASP A 577 -9.91 46.62 6.28
N TYR A 578 -8.94 47.06 5.48
CA TYR A 578 -8.97 46.91 4.02
C TYR A 578 -9.00 45.42 3.62
N LEU A 579 -8.13 44.61 4.22
CA LEU A 579 -8.11 43.17 3.99
C LEU A 579 -9.34 42.45 4.58
N HIS A 580 -9.93 42.96 5.67
CA HIS A 580 -11.22 42.45 6.15
C HIS A 580 -12.33 42.67 5.13
N GLY A 581 -12.36 43.81 4.44
CA GLY A 581 -13.27 44.06 3.32
C GLY A 581 -13.10 43.04 2.19
N PHE A 582 -11.86 42.78 1.78
CA PHE A 582 -11.55 41.76 0.77
C PHE A 582 -11.98 40.34 1.20
N VAL A 583 -11.65 39.95 2.43
CA VAL A 583 -12.02 38.64 2.98
C VAL A 583 -13.53 38.48 3.15
N ALA A 584 -14.25 39.56 3.50
CA ALA A 584 -15.71 39.54 3.58
C ALA A 584 -16.35 39.28 2.21
N ALA A 585 -15.84 39.91 1.14
CA ALA A 585 -16.30 39.66 -0.22
C ALA A 585 -16.08 38.18 -0.63
N LEU A 586 -14.91 37.61 -0.33
CA LEU A 586 -14.65 36.19 -0.57
C LEU A 586 -15.58 35.27 0.23
N ARG A 587 -15.80 35.55 1.51
CA ARG A 587 -16.68 34.74 2.38
C ARG A 587 -18.13 34.77 1.93
N ALA A 588 -18.60 35.87 1.37
CA ALA A 588 -19.95 35.97 0.81
C ALA A 588 -20.18 34.96 -0.34
N GLU A 589 -19.11 34.62 -1.07
CA GLU A 589 -19.09 33.60 -2.14
C GLU A 589 -18.74 32.19 -1.63
N GLY A 590 -18.72 31.97 -0.31
CA GLY A 590 -18.42 30.66 0.30
C GLY A 590 -16.93 30.30 0.36
N ILE A 591 -16.02 31.22 0.05
CA ILE A 591 -14.57 31.00 0.14
C ILE A 591 -14.11 31.04 1.60
N ARG A 592 -13.30 30.05 1.99
CA ARG A 592 -12.67 29.92 3.31
C ARG A 592 -11.47 30.85 3.41
N ALA A 593 -11.75 32.13 3.62
CA ALA A 593 -10.75 33.19 3.75
C ALA A 593 -10.64 33.72 5.19
N GLN A 594 -9.46 34.20 5.58
CA GLN A 594 -9.24 34.88 6.87
C GLN A 594 -8.17 35.98 6.75
N VAL A 595 -8.09 36.86 7.75
CA VAL A 595 -7.00 37.84 7.87
C VAL A 595 -6.12 37.42 9.04
N ASP A 596 -4.80 37.43 8.84
CA ASP A 596 -3.81 37.31 9.93
C ASP A 596 -3.57 38.69 10.56
N ALA A 597 -4.41 39.03 11.53
CA ALA A 597 -4.34 40.28 12.29
C ALA A 597 -3.39 40.22 13.51
N GLY A 598 -2.54 39.19 13.62
CA GLY A 598 -1.62 39.08 14.76
C GLY A 598 -0.51 40.14 14.77
N ASP A 599 0.18 40.30 15.89
CA ASP A 599 1.24 41.33 16.06
C ASP A 599 2.58 40.96 15.38
N ASP A 600 2.65 39.78 14.76
CA ASP A 600 3.85 39.29 14.09
C ASP A 600 4.22 40.14 12.87
N ARG A 601 5.52 40.28 12.61
CA ARG A 601 6.02 40.94 11.40
C ARG A 601 5.52 40.22 10.15
N MET A 602 5.21 40.97 9.09
CA MET A 602 4.75 40.46 7.80
C MET A 602 5.56 39.24 7.29
N GLN A 603 6.90 39.29 7.33
CA GLN A 603 7.72 38.16 6.84
C GLN A 603 7.51 36.88 7.65
N LYS A 604 7.25 37.00 8.95
CA LYS A 604 6.92 35.86 9.81
C LYS A 604 5.53 35.33 9.46
N LYS A 605 4.52 36.19 9.29
CA LYS A 605 3.18 35.79 8.82
C LYS A 605 3.21 35.05 7.48
N ILE A 606 3.97 35.56 6.51
CA ILE A 606 4.19 34.90 5.22
C ILE A 606 4.81 33.51 5.41
N ARG A 607 5.87 33.41 6.24
CA ARG A 607 6.50 32.10 6.52
C ARG A 607 5.52 31.13 7.16
N THR A 608 4.72 31.58 8.14
CA THR A 608 3.69 30.77 8.80
C THR A 608 2.65 30.29 7.78
N ALA A 609 2.15 31.18 6.92
CA ALA A 609 1.19 30.83 5.87
C ALA A 609 1.77 29.83 4.84
N GLN A 610 3.05 29.97 4.47
CA GLN A 610 3.75 29.02 3.61
C GLN A 610 3.92 27.65 4.27
N GLN A 611 4.28 27.60 5.56
CA GLN A 611 4.38 26.35 6.33
C GLN A 611 3.03 25.66 6.49
N GLN A 612 1.96 26.45 6.67
CA GLN A 612 0.58 25.99 6.67
C GLN A 612 0.03 25.68 5.26
N LYS A 613 0.85 25.88 4.22
CA LYS A 613 0.55 25.57 2.82
C LYS A 613 -0.76 26.20 2.35
N ILE A 614 -1.00 27.47 2.69
CA ILE A 614 -2.20 28.19 2.26
C ILE A 614 -2.09 28.52 0.75
N PRO A 615 -3.11 28.22 -0.10
CA PRO A 615 -3.02 28.45 -1.56
C PRO A 615 -2.76 29.91 -1.92
N PHE A 616 -3.52 30.84 -1.34
CA PHE A 616 -3.44 32.27 -1.63
C PHE A 616 -3.00 33.05 -0.38
N MET A 617 -1.84 33.69 -0.45
CA MET A 617 -1.44 34.73 0.51
C MET A 617 -1.67 36.08 -0.16
N VAL A 618 -2.54 36.89 0.42
CA VAL A 618 -2.93 38.20 -0.13
C VAL A 618 -2.33 39.29 0.74
N ILE A 619 -1.56 40.18 0.14
CA ILE A 619 -0.85 41.26 0.81
C ILE A 619 -1.42 42.58 0.30
N ALA A 620 -1.60 43.54 1.20
CA ALA A 620 -1.97 44.90 0.84
C ALA A 620 -1.12 45.90 1.64
N GLY A 621 -0.52 46.85 0.93
CA GLY A 621 0.16 48.03 1.47
C GLY A 621 -0.55 49.33 1.14
N ASP A 622 0.13 50.46 1.34
CA ASP A 622 -0.44 51.80 1.07
C ASP A 622 -0.85 51.99 -0.40
N ASP A 623 0.00 51.55 -1.33
CA ASP A 623 -0.26 51.66 -2.77
C ASP A 623 -1.48 50.81 -3.17
N ASP A 624 -1.62 49.62 -2.58
CA ASP A 624 -2.74 48.71 -2.82
C ASP A 624 -4.06 49.31 -2.29
N VAL A 625 -4.02 49.84 -1.06
CA VAL A 625 -5.19 50.50 -0.44
C VAL A 625 -5.62 51.72 -1.24
N ALA A 626 -4.68 52.55 -1.69
CA ALA A 626 -4.96 53.73 -2.49
C ALA A 626 -5.51 53.40 -3.89
N ALA A 627 -5.03 52.33 -4.52
CA ALA A 627 -5.43 51.89 -5.84
C ALA A 627 -6.66 50.97 -5.86
N GLY A 628 -7.12 50.48 -4.70
CA GLY A 628 -8.19 49.48 -4.64
C GLY A 628 -7.75 48.11 -5.18
N THR A 629 -6.47 47.76 -4.96
CA THR A 629 -5.86 46.52 -5.43
C THR A 629 -5.36 45.64 -4.29
N VAL A 630 -5.01 44.40 -4.60
CA VAL A 630 -4.30 43.49 -3.70
C VAL A 630 -3.18 42.77 -4.43
N SER A 631 -2.20 42.27 -3.69
CA SER A 631 -1.06 41.53 -4.25
C SER A 631 -1.07 40.07 -3.79
N PHE A 632 -1.06 39.13 -4.74
CA PHE A 632 -0.95 37.71 -4.44
C PHE A 632 0.50 37.29 -4.30
N ARG A 633 0.74 36.43 -3.30
CA ARG A 633 1.92 35.57 -3.20
C ARG A 633 1.43 34.13 -3.13
N TYR A 634 1.99 33.27 -3.96
CA TYR A 634 1.60 31.86 -4.05
C TYR A 634 2.60 30.97 -3.31
N ARG A 635 2.25 29.68 -3.15
CA ARG A 635 3.06 28.69 -2.42
C ARG A 635 4.44 28.47 -3.03
N ASP A 636 4.53 28.55 -4.36
CA ASP A 636 5.77 28.41 -5.13
C ASP A 636 6.70 29.63 -5.03
N GLY A 637 6.23 30.71 -4.40
CA GLY A 637 6.96 31.97 -4.23
C GLY A 637 6.74 33.00 -5.34
N SER A 638 6.00 32.64 -6.40
CA SER A 638 5.59 33.58 -7.44
C SER A 638 4.61 34.63 -6.88
N GLN A 639 4.54 35.78 -7.55
CA GLN A 639 3.75 36.93 -7.12
C GLN A 639 3.00 37.55 -8.28
N ARG A 640 1.83 38.09 -7.98
CA ARG A 640 1.00 38.87 -8.90
C ARG A 640 0.50 40.10 -8.15
N ASN A 641 1.11 41.25 -8.43
CA ASN A 641 0.91 42.47 -7.64
C ASN A 641 -0.10 43.42 -8.30
N GLY A 642 -0.75 44.26 -7.50
CA GLY A 642 -1.63 45.33 -7.99
C GLY A 642 -2.87 44.81 -8.71
N VAL A 643 -3.42 43.68 -8.29
CA VAL A 643 -4.63 43.09 -8.89
C VAL A 643 -5.87 43.81 -8.34
N PRO A 644 -6.74 44.40 -9.20
CA PRO A 644 -7.99 45.01 -8.75
C PRO A 644 -8.82 44.05 -7.89
N MET A 645 -9.42 44.54 -6.80
CA MET A 645 -10.16 43.69 -5.85
C MET A 645 -11.18 42.76 -6.52
N ALA A 646 -11.98 43.29 -7.46
CA ALA A 646 -12.99 42.50 -8.17
C ALA A 646 -12.38 41.36 -8.99
N GLU A 647 -11.25 41.62 -9.66
CA GLU A 647 -10.52 40.61 -10.43
C GLU A 647 -9.86 39.58 -9.51
N ALA A 648 -9.31 40.02 -8.37
CA ALA A 648 -8.72 39.15 -7.37
C ALA A 648 -9.77 38.18 -6.76
N VAL A 649 -10.97 38.66 -6.46
CA VAL A 649 -12.10 37.83 -6.01
C VAL A 649 -12.49 36.82 -7.09
N ALA A 650 -12.64 37.27 -8.34
CA ALA A 650 -13.00 36.41 -9.46
C ALA A 650 -11.98 35.29 -9.69
N HIS A 651 -10.68 35.61 -9.63
CA HIS A 651 -9.61 34.62 -9.78
C HIS A 651 -9.64 33.56 -8.68
N VAL A 652 -9.80 33.96 -7.42
CA VAL A 652 -9.90 32.99 -6.31
C VAL A 652 -11.13 32.10 -6.47
N LEU A 653 -12.27 32.69 -6.84
CA LEU A 653 -13.52 31.96 -7.04
C LEU A 653 -13.38 30.94 -8.16
N ASP A 654 -12.82 31.33 -9.30
CA ASP A 654 -12.60 30.45 -10.45
C ASP A 654 -11.72 29.25 -10.10
N VAL A 655 -10.56 29.47 -9.47
CA VAL A 655 -9.64 28.39 -9.08
C VAL A 655 -10.29 27.42 -8.07
N VAL A 656 -11.09 27.94 -7.14
CA VAL A 656 -11.78 27.11 -6.14
C VAL A 656 -12.96 26.34 -6.74
N THR A 657 -13.75 26.97 -7.60
CA THR A 657 -14.99 26.38 -8.14
C THR A 657 -14.74 25.43 -9.31
N SER A 658 -13.68 25.66 -10.09
CA SER A 658 -13.20 24.73 -11.13
C SER A 658 -12.65 23.42 -10.55
N ARG A 659 -12.38 23.36 -9.24
CA ARG A 659 -11.77 22.20 -8.55
C ARG A 659 -10.44 21.76 -9.18
N SER A 660 -9.68 22.71 -9.70
CA SER A 660 -8.35 22.43 -10.23
C SER A 660 -7.43 21.85 -9.15
N ASN A 661 -6.75 20.75 -9.47
CA ASN A 661 -5.75 20.12 -8.61
C ASN A 661 -4.34 20.70 -8.80
N THR A 662 -4.20 21.65 -9.73
CA THR A 662 -2.95 22.39 -9.96
C THR A 662 -2.84 23.60 -9.02
N GLY A 663 -1.62 24.16 -8.92
CA GLY A 663 -1.38 25.35 -8.11
C GLY A 663 -2.09 26.58 -8.69
N PRO A 664 -2.55 27.53 -7.85
CA PRO A 664 -3.24 28.74 -8.31
C PRO A 664 -2.40 29.69 -9.19
N SER A 665 -1.09 29.49 -9.22
CA SER A 665 -0.14 30.21 -10.08
C SER A 665 0.12 29.49 -11.42
N ALA A 666 -0.40 28.28 -11.61
CA ALA A 666 -0.21 27.54 -12.85
C ALA A 666 -0.98 28.25 -13.99
N PRO A 667 -0.41 28.29 -15.21
CA PRO A 667 -1.18 28.71 -16.38
C PRO A 667 -2.38 27.78 -16.57
N ASP A 668 -3.50 28.31 -17.06
CA ASP A 668 -4.69 27.50 -17.33
C ASP A 668 -4.32 26.26 -18.15
N PRO A 669 -4.79 25.06 -17.75
CA PRO A 669 -4.61 23.87 -18.57
C PRO A 669 -5.28 24.11 -19.93
N ALA A 670 -4.48 24.05 -21.00
CA ALA A 670 -4.90 24.30 -22.37
C ALA A 670 -5.90 23.28 -22.91
#